data_AF-A0A1I0TLD4-F1
#
_entry.id   AF-A0A1I0TLD4-F1
#
_cell.length_a   1.000
_cell.length_b   1.000
_cell.length_c   1.000
_cell.angle_alpha   90.00
_cell.angle_beta   90.00
_cell.angle_gamma   90.00
#
_symmetry.space_group_name_H-M   'P 1'
#
loop_
_entity.id
_entity.type
_entity.pdbx_description
1 polymer ?
#
loop_
_entity_poly.entity_id
_entity_poly.type
_entity_poly.pdbx_seq_one_letter_code
_entity_poly.pdbx_strand_id
1 'polypeptide(L)'
;MDNQSFSNEQFLSGGGEMGALIRSMDWSDNPLGPVETWPQSLRTSVSLCLSSTFPILIAWGPETIQIYNDAYRPICGTMHPQSMGMNFRICWESALEVVGDKFTRGQQGEGTYITDQQMFLFRYGYLEEAFMTFSFAPIRDESGEVGGIFHPITETTDKMLNGRRTQVLRDLASVLARAKSIEDIGSLIVEKQPDFVADLPFILFYSIADDGVSATLINSAGTALAPALAIPEILFDGNAQAWPLARAVDAPLVLDDLILRFGNFACQPYPETPTTAVILPVFISGKEKPFGYIVAGVSARRAIDEEYLGFYSLLANTFSSAVSNVYAYEQEQKRAEALAAIDRSKTAFFSNVSHEFRTPLTLMLGQLEDLQAKTIMADPEIGEIVLSTHRNSMRLLKLVNNLLDFSRVEAGRVKAAFQPVDIVGVTTDLASSFRSIIEKAGMELVVKADLHSFEVFLDIQMWEKIVLNLLSNAFKYTLEGKITVELIKEGDHVILKVSDTGVGIPAAELPHMFERFHRVENAIGRTHEGTGIGLSLVSELVGLHGGDIAVESVFGTGSTFTLRIPLGSSHLPAEQVHQKGFQGLMIGLRESFLQEASGLLGEEYSEIVKENKPTKADHVHQPEAKVLIVDDNNDMRAYLKRLLEPEFNVYTAVNGEDALQKLSTFTPELILSDIMMPVMDGKALLKKIREREEKHWIPLIFLSARAGEEARIDGLEAGADDYLVKPFSAQELLSKVRAQIKINRVRLYNERRMRDFVAVASHELKTPLTALFGYIQLIGKKSATINEPLIANAAERAGYQITRMARMVDDFLDVSKLDEGMLHLNWEQFDIDELAKEIAAEVQFTSPSHILHFTGGDNLQVRGDREKIGQVITNLLINAVKYAPEAPKIEIAVNKNEKQAVIGIRDYGIGIKKEDQIHVFKRFYRTESANKGFRGFGVGLYLCAEIVNRHGGTIGVESEPMVGSTFYFFLPLAD
;
A
#
# COMPACT_ATOMS: atom_id res chain seq x y z
N MET A 1 -46.28 96.54 8.60
CA MET A 1 -45.35 96.29 9.72
C MET A 1 -46.15 95.58 10.78
N ASP A 2 -46.02 94.26 10.85
CA ASP A 2 -46.43 93.46 12.00
C ASP A 2 -45.41 92.33 12.11
N ASN A 3 -44.74 92.29 13.28
CA ASN A 3 -43.61 91.44 13.61
C ASN A 3 -43.97 89.95 13.48
N GLN A 4 -43.31 89.26 12.55
CA GLN A 4 -43.16 87.80 12.63
C GLN A 4 -42.34 87.48 13.88
N SER A 5 -42.93 86.74 14.82
CA SER A 5 -42.18 86.10 15.91
C SER A 5 -41.17 85.13 15.30
N PHE A 6 -39.88 85.44 15.41
CA PHE A 6 -38.80 84.51 15.10
C PHE A 6 -39.02 83.23 15.94
N SER A 7 -39.26 82.08 15.31
CA SER A 7 -39.40 80.82 16.05
C SER A 7 -38.05 80.44 16.68
N ASN A 8 -38.02 80.25 18.00
CA ASN A 8 -36.82 79.94 18.78
C ASN A 8 -36.12 78.61 18.41
N GLU A 9 -36.64 77.82 17.48
CA GLU A 9 -36.12 76.51 17.06
C GLU A 9 -35.25 76.55 15.79
N GLN A 10 -34.81 77.72 15.33
CA GLN A 10 -34.07 77.85 14.06
C GLN A 10 -32.77 77.00 14.01
N PHE A 11 -32.17 76.68 15.17
CA PHE A 11 -30.98 75.80 15.26
C PHE A 11 -31.28 74.31 15.02
N LEU A 12 -32.55 73.90 15.15
CA LEU A 12 -33.08 72.59 14.80
C LEU A 12 -33.60 72.56 13.34
N SER A 13 -33.47 73.64 12.58
CA SER A 13 -33.85 73.62 11.15
C SER A 13 -32.86 72.75 10.36
N GLY A 14 -33.37 71.71 9.68
CA GLY A 14 -32.52 70.61 9.20
C GLY A 14 -32.28 69.55 10.29
N GLY A 15 -31.33 68.63 10.09
CA GLY A 15 -30.98 67.63 11.12
C GLY A 15 -31.71 66.28 11.07
N GLY A 16 -32.33 65.95 9.94
CA GLY A 16 -32.80 64.59 9.66
C GLY A 16 -33.85 64.04 10.63
N GLU A 17 -33.79 62.73 10.89
CA GLU A 17 -34.72 61.99 11.75
C GLU A 17 -34.60 62.44 13.21
N MET A 18 -33.37 62.61 13.73
CA MET A 18 -33.14 62.99 15.12
C MET A 18 -33.55 64.43 15.40
N GLY A 19 -33.37 65.35 14.44
CA GLY A 19 -33.91 66.70 14.56
C GLY A 19 -35.44 66.70 14.65
N ALA A 20 -36.11 65.83 13.88
CA ALA A 20 -37.57 65.66 13.97
C ALA A 20 -38.00 65.04 15.31
N LEU A 21 -37.24 64.06 15.80
CA LEU A 21 -37.49 63.45 17.11
C LEU A 21 -37.38 64.47 18.23
N ILE A 22 -36.30 65.26 18.27
CA ILE A 22 -36.09 66.30 19.30
C ILE A 22 -37.26 67.29 19.34
N ARG A 23 -37.77 67.72 18.17
CA ARG A 23 -38.95 68.62 18.08
C ARG A 23 -40.25 67.97 18.56
N SER A 24 -40.37 66.65 18.44
CA SER A 24 -41.57 65.92 18.84
C SER A 24 -41.64 65.59 20.32
N MET A 25 -40.52 65.71 21.05
CA MET A 25 -40.42 65.38 22.47
C MET A 25 -40.80 66.56 23.36
N ASP A 26 -41.48 66.28 24.47
CA ASP A 26 -41.68 67.28 25.53
C ASP A 26 -40.45 67.31 26.45
N TRP A 27 -39.71 68.41 26.39
CA TRP A 27 -38.50 68.62 27.19
C TRP A 27 -38.77 69.31 28.53
N SER A 28 -40.02 69.69 28.81
CA SER A 28 -40.37 70.44 30.03
C SER A 28 -40.12 69.63 31.31
N ASP A 29 -40.33 68.32 31.24
CA ASP A 29 -40.09 67.37 32.33
C ASP A 29 -38.66 66.77 32.30
N ASN A 30 -37.83 67.16 31.32
CA ASN A 30 -36.46 66.71 31.20
C ASN A 30 -35.50 67.64 32.00
N PRO A 31 -34.38 67.14 32.56
CA PRO A 31 -33.40 68.00 33.24
C PRO A 31 -32.79 69.13 32.39
N LEU A 32 -32.87 69.06 31.06
CA LEU A 32 -32.47 70.16 30.16
C LEU A 32 -33.51 71.29 30.07
N GLY A 33 -34.75 71.05 30.49
CA GLY A 33 -35.86 71.99 30.38
C GLY A 33 -36.32 72.23 28.93
N PRO A 34 -37.34 73.08 28.74
CA PRO A 34 -37.88 73.40 27.41
C PRO A 34 -36.79 73.91 26.46
N VAL A 35 -36.89 73.56 25.17
CA VAL A 35 -35.85 73.85 24.15
C VAL A 35 -35.55 75.35 24.03
N GLU A 36 -36.55 76.20 24.26
CA GLU A 36 -36.43 77.66 24.23
C GLU A 36 -35.59 78.22 25.38
N THR A 37 -35.30 77.42 26.41
CA THR A 37 -34.48 77.78 27.56
C THR A 37 -33.05 77.24 27.47
N TRP A 38 -32.75 76.40 26.47
CA TRP A 38 -31.41 75.83 26.30
C TRP A 38 -30.36 76.94 26.06
N PRO A 39 -29.16 76.85 26.68
CA PRO A 39 -28.09 77.82 26.47
C PRO A 39 -27.58 77.83 25.02
N GLN A 40 -27.00 78.94 24.58
CA GLN A 40 -26.56 79.12 23.19
C GLN A 40 -25.43 78.14 22.83
N SER A 41 -24.56 77.83 23.78
CA SER A 41 -23.52 76.81 23.69
C SER A 41 -24.09 75.41 23.38
N LEU A 42 -25.16 74.99 24.06
CA LEU A 42 -25.88 73.74 23.76
C LEU A 42 -26.54 73.79 22.38
N ARG A 43 -27.28 74.85 22.04
CA ARG A 43 -27.95 74.99 20.74
C ARG A 43 -26.98 74.87 19.57
N THR A 44 -25.83 75.55 19.68
CA THR A 44 -24.78 75.51 18.66
C THR A 44 -24.19 74.11 18.52
N SER A 45 -23.94 73.44 19.65
CA SER A 45 -23.40 72.07 19.66
C SER A 45 -24.39 71.07 19.06
N VAL A 46 -25.67 71.15 19.44
CA VAL A 46 -26.74 70.30 18.88
C VAL A 46 -26.88 70.52 17.38
N SER A 47 -26.86 71.78 16.92
CA SER A 47 -26.91 72.09 15.49
C SER A 47 -25.73 71.47 14.72
N LEU A 48 -24.51 71.57 15.26
CA LEU A 48 -23.33 70.93 14.69
C LEU A 48 -23.46 69.40 14.66
N CYS A 49 -23.88 68.78 15.77
CA CYS A 49 -24.12 67.35 15.89
C CYS A 49 -25.12 66.85 14.82
N LEU A 50 -26.29 67.49 14.74
CA LEU A 50 -27.35 67.13 13.78
C LEU A 50 -26.93 67.32 12.31
N SER A 51 -26.06 68.27 12.02
CA SER A 51 -25.56 68.53 10.66
C SER A 51 -24.44 67.59 10.20
N SER A 52 -23.78 66.90 11.14
CA SER A 52 -22.63 66.05 10.86
C SER A 52 -23.04 64.68 10.33
N THR A 53 -22.23 64.14 9.41
CA THR A 53 -22.35 62.75 8.93
C THR A 53 -21.59 61.75 9.80
N PHE A 54 -20.78 62.23 10.76
CA PHE A 54 -20.12 61.36 11.75
C PHE A 54 -21.08 61.02 12.89
N PRO A 55 -21.08 59.79 13.42
CA PRO A 55 -21.87 59.44 14.59
C PRO A 55 -21.40 60.28 15.80
N ILE A 56 -22.28 61.14 16.30
CA ILE A 56 -21.97 62.06 17.39
C ILE A 56 -23.09 62.03 18.42
N LEU A 57 -22.69 61.99 19.68
CA LEU A 57 -23.51 62.21 20.86
C LEU A 57 -22.99 63.43 21.63
N ILE A 58 -23.91 64.19 22.20
CA ILE A 58 -23.65 65.27 23.15
C ILE A 58 -24.25 64.83 24.49
N ALA A 59 -23.45 64.82 25.55
CA ALA A 59 -23.95 64.65 26.92
C ALA A 59 -23.88 66.00 27.64
N TRP A 60 -25.02 66.57 28.00
CA TRP A 60 -25.10 67.95 28.52
C TRP A 60 -25.58 68.02 29.96
N GLY A 61 -25.02 68.98 30.70
CA GLY A 61 -25.41 69.31 32.07
C GLY A 61 -24.93 68.30 33.14
N PRO A 62 -25.25 68.56 34.42
CA PRO A 62 -24.84 67.71 35.55
C PRO A 62 -25.39 66.28 35.44
N GLU A 63 -26.61 66.16 34.91
CA GLU A 63 -27.30 64.89 34.67
C GLU A 63 -26.85 64.19 33.37
N THR A 64 -25.89 64.78 32.62
CA THR A 64 -25.30 64.18 31.42
C THR A 64 -26.34 63.72 30.39
N ILE A 65 -27.36 64.54 30.16
CA ILE A 65 -28.47 64.22 29.27
C ILE A 65 -27.98 64.12 27.84
N GLN A 66 -28.27 63.00 27.17
CA GLN A 66 -27.72 62.71 25.87
C GLN A 66 -28.63 63.15 24.71
N ILE A 67 -28.03 63.77 23.69
CA ILE A 67 -28.63 64.15 22.42
C ILE A 67 -27.70 63.66 21.31
N TYR A 68 -28.21 63.06 20.24
CA TYR A 68 -27.37 62.46 19.19
C TYR A 68 -27.97 62.65 17.79
N ASN A 69 -27.16 62.41 16.76
CA ASN A 69 -27.57 62.55 15.36
C ASN A 69 -27.96 61.23 14.70
N ASP A 70 -28.46 61.30 13.46
CA ASP A 70 -28.92 60.15 12.68
C ASP A 70 -27.83 59.07 12.54
N ALA A 71 -26.57 59.48 12.34
CA ALA A 71 -25.44 58.56 12.21
C ALA A 71 -25.10 57.80 13.50
N TYR A 72 -25.50 58.32 14.67
CA TYR A 72 -25.33 57.65 15.97
C TYR A 72 -26.45 56.65 16.27
N ARG A 73 -27.62 56.79 15.63
CA ARG A 73 -28.79 55.92 15.85
C ARG A 73 -28.48 54.42 15.80
N PRO A 74 -27.66 53.88 14.86
CA PRO A 74 -27.32 52.46 14.86
C PRO A 74 -26.58 51.97 16.12
N ILE A 75 -25.80 52.84 16.78
CA ILE A 75 -25.08 52.50 18.01
C ILE A 75 -26.07 52.29 19.17
N CYS A 76 -27.14 53.10 19.21
CA CYS A 76 -28.25 52.95 20.17
C CYS A 76 -29.03 51.64 20.00
N GLY A 77 -29.06 51.06 18.80
CA GLY A 77 -29.85 49.87 18.50
C GLY A 77 -31.30 49.99 18.99
N THR A 78 -31.76 49.01 19.78
CA THR A 78 -33.11 48.97 20.36
C THR A 78 -33.38 50.01 21.46
N MET A 79 -32.35 50.68 21.97
CA MET A 79 -32.53 51.77 22.95
C MET A 79 -33.08 53.04 22.31
N HIS A 80 -32.98 53.17 20.97
CA HIS A 80 -33.62 54.25 20.26
C HIS A 80 -35.14 53.98 20.09
N PRO A 81 -36.04 54.97 20.31
CA PRO A 81 -35.76 56.38 20.59
C PRO A 81 -35.60 56.75 22.08
N GLN A 82 -35.86 55.83 23.00
CA GLN A 82 -35.89 56.08 24.46
C GLN A 82 -34.58 56.66 25.02
N SER A 83 -33.45 56.36 24.39
CA SER A 83 -32.15 56.90 24.76
C SER A 83 -32.02 58.40 24.49
N MET A 84 -32.81 59.00 23.58
CA MET A 84 -32.82 60.45 23.36
C MET A 84 -33.32 61.14 24.63
N GLY A 85 -32.55 62.09 25.18
CA GLY A 85 -32.90 62.78 26.42
C GLY A 85 -32.70 61.96 27.70
N MET A 86 -32.09 60.76 27.63
CA MET A 86 -31.75 59.93 28.79
C MET A 86 -30.39 60.34 29.39
N ASN A 87 -30.16 60.04 30.68
CA ASN A 87 -28.85 60.18 31.30
C ASN A 87 -27.84 59.21 30.64
N PHE A 88 -26.72 59.72 30.14
CA PHE A 88 -25.68 58.95 29.43
C PHE A 88 -25.15 57.77 30.26
N ARG A 89 -24.89 57.97 31.55
CA ARG A 89 -24.32 56.93 32.42
C ARG A 89 -25.31 55.79 32.69
N ILE A 90 -26.60 56.11 32.75
CA ILE A 90 -27.65 55.10 32.89
C ILE A 90 -27.86 54.35 31.56
N CYS A 91 -27.91 55.07 30.44
CA CYS A 91 -28.10 54.45 29.13
C CYS A 91 -26.96 53.49 28.76
N TRP A 92 -25.72 53.82 29.14
CA TRP A 92 -24.51 53.07 28.77
C TRP A 92 -23.85 52.38 29.97
N GLU A 93 -24.65 51.96 30.95
CA GLU A 93 -24.17 51.29 32.17
C GLU A 93 -23.24 50.11 31.86
N SER A 94 -23.60 49.29 30.85
CA SER A 94 -22.80 48.12 30.44
C SER A 94 -21.40 48.46 29.91
N ALA A 95 -21.19 49.69 29.45
CA ALA A 95 -19.91 50.17 28.92
C ALA A 95 -19.10 50.97 29.95
N LEU A 96 -19.69 51.33 31.11
CA LEU A 96 -19.08 52.25 32.09
C LEU A 96 -17.73 51.76 32.62
N GLU A 97 -17.53 50.46 32.75
CA GLU A 97 -16.24 49.89 33.17
C GLU A 97 -15.09 50.35 32.26
N VAL A 98 -15.37 50.53 30.96
CA VAL A 98 -14.39 50.92 29.95
C VAL A 98 -14.38 52.43 29.70
N VAL A 99 -15.55 53.08 29.72
CA VAL A 99 -15.69 54.48 29.31
C VAL A 99 -15.77 55.49 30.47
N GLY A 100 -16.06 55.03 31.69
CA GLY A 100 -16.42 55.87 32.84
C GLY A 100 -15.33 56.86 33.26
N ASP A 101 -14.09 56.41 33.41
CA ASP A 101 -12.95 57.27 33.80
C ASP A 101 -12.63 58.31 32.72
N LYS A 102 -12.66 57.88 31.46
CA LYS A 102 -12.38 58.73 30.28
C LYS A 102 -13.43 59.82 30.13
N PHE A 103 -14.71 59.47 30.32
CA PHE A 103 -15.82 60.42 30.31
C PHE A 103 -15.68 61.44 31.45
N THR A 104 -15.33 60.98 32.65
CA THR A 104 -15.14 61.84 33.83
C THR A 104 -14.00 62.84 33.63
N ARG A 105 -12.87 62.42 33.02
CA ARG A 105 -11.78 63.32 32.63
C ARG A 105 -12.24 64.39 31.61
N GLY A 106 -13.08 63.99 30.66
CA GLY A 106 -13.76 64.92 29.76
C GLY A 106 -14.53 65.99 30.51
N GLN A 107 -15.31 65.62 31.53
CA GLN A 107 -16.07 66.56 32.36
C GLN A 107 -15.17 67.49 33.17
N GLN A 108 -13.95 67.07 33.51
CA GLN A 108 -12.94 67.88 34.17
C GLN A 108 -12.16 68.80 33.20
N GLY A 109 -12.52 68.82 31.92
CA GLY A 109 -11.93 69.68 30.90
C GLY A 109 -10.75 69.08 30.14
N GLU A 110 -10.47 67.79 30.32
CA GLU A 110 -9.39 67.09 29.61
C GLU A 110 -9.93 66.22 28.46
N GLY A 111 -9.58 66.56 27.23
CA GLY A 111 -9.95 65.78 26.05
C GLY A 111 -9.31 64.38 26.04
N THR A 112 -10.04 63.36 25.61
CA THR A 112 -9.53 61.98 25.46
C THR A 112 -9.77 61.44 24.06
N TYR A 113 -8.88 60.61 23.54
CA TYR A 113 -9.03 59.88 22.27
C TYR A 113 -8.63 58.42 22.45
N ILE A 114 -9.48 57.51 22.03
CA ILE A 114 -9.36 56.07 22.23
C ILE A 114 -9.60 55.37 20.90
N THR A 115 -8.78 54.37 20.57
CA THR A 115 -8.82 53.63 19.32
C THR A 115 -9.12 52.16 19.56
N ASP A 116 -9.99 51.58 18.73
CA ASP A 116 -10.30 50.14 18.66
C ASP A 116 -10.55 49.50 20.03
N GLN A 117 -11.23 50.22 20.92
CA GLN A 117 -11.47 49.78 22.29
C GLN A 117 -12.62 48.80 22.33
N GLN A 118 -12.34 47.58 22.83
CA GLN A 118 -13.35 46.60 23.13
C GLN A 118 -14.26 47.11 24.26
N MET A 119 -15.57 46.98 24.06
CA MET A 119 -16.60 47.28 25.05
C MET A 119 -17.81 46.37 24.85
N PHE A 120 -18.67 46.33 25.87
CA PHE A 120 -19.88 45.52 25.84
C PHE A 120 -21.11 46.43 25.90
N LEU A 121 -21.94 46.36 24.86
CA LEU A 121 -23.11 47.21 24.69
C LEU A 121 -24.36 46.35 24.80
N PHE A 122 -25.24 46.68 25.74
CA PHE A 122 -26.57 46.08 25.76
C PHE A 122 -27.43 46.73 24.68
N ARG A 123 -27.46 46.13 23.50
CA ARG A 123 -28.25 46.57 22.35
C ARG A 123 -28.79 45.34 21.62
N TYR A 124 -29.98 45.44 21.03
CA TYR A 124 -30.66 44.32 20.35
C TYR A 124 -31.09 43.17 21.27
N GLY A 125 -31.23 43.43 22.58
CA GLY A 125 -31.76 42.46 23.55
C GLY A 125 -30.73 41.50 24.14
N TYR A 126 -29.44 41.68 23.84
CA TYR A 126 -28.34 40.92 24.44
C TYR A 126 -27.12 41.83 24.68
N LEU A 127 -26.14 41.33 25.42
CA LEU A 127 -24.87 42.02 25.64
C LEU A 127 -23.93 41.74 24.47
N GLU A 128 -23.72 42.73 23.61
CA GLU A 128 -22.94 42.60 22.38
C GLU A 128 -21.49 43.04 22.59
N GLU A 129 -20.53 42.24 22.11
CA GLU A 129 -19.13 42.65 21.97
C GLU A 129 -19.00 43.62 20.79
N ALA A 130 -18.49 44.82 21.04
CA ALA A 130 -18.23 45.83 20.02
C ALA A 130 -16.87 46.48 20.22
N PHE A 131 -16.27 46.98 19.13
CA PHE A 131 -15.03 47.74 19.16
C PHE A 131 -15.31 49.15 18.67
N MET A 132 -14.92 50.14 19.47
CA MET A 132 -15.22 51.54 19.19
C MET A 132 -13.96 52.39 19.24
N THR A 133 -13.85 53.31 18.29
CA THR A 133 -12.91 54.43 18.31
C THR A 133 -13.68 55.69 18.63
N PHE A 134 -13.31 56.39 19.71
CA PHE A 134 -14.09 57.53 20.18
C PHE A 134 -13.25 58.58 20.91
N SER A 135 -13.84 59.76 21.06
CA SER A 135 -13.28 60.86 21.83
C SER A 135 -14.31 61.43 22.80
N PHE A 136 -13.85 61.94 23.94
CA PHE A 136 -14.64 62.84 24.78
C PHE A 136 -13.98 64.21 24.76
N ALA A 137 -14.63 65.20 24.16
CA ALA A 137 -14.15 66.58 24.08
C ALA A 137 -15.06 67.50 24.92
N PRO A 138 -14.52 68.30 25.85
CA PRO A 138 -15.32 69.21 26.66
C PRO A 138 -15.90 70.35 25.81
N ILE A 139 -17.20 70.59 25.98
CA ILE A 139 -17.88 71.79 25.47
C ILE A 139 -17.92 72.80 26.61
N ARG A 140 -17.37 73.99 26.37
CA ARG A 140 -17.42 75.08 27.35
C ARG A 140 -18.69 75.90 27.15
N ASP A 141 -19.37 76.22 28.25
CA ASP A 141 -20.52 77.11 28.23
C ASP A 141 -20.10 78.58 28.27
N GLU A 142 -21.08 79.49 28.34
CA GLU A 142 -20.90 80.92 28.37
C GLU A 142 -20.13 81.42 29.61
N SER A 143 -20.04 80.63 30.68
CA SER A 143 -19.25 80.93 31.87
C SER A 143 -17.78 80.53 31.74
N GLY A 144 -17.44 79.72 30.72
CA GLY A 144 -16.10 79.16 30.52
C GLY A 144 -15.89 77.81 31.18
N GLU A 145 -16.83 77.36 32.01
CA GLU A 145 -16.86 76.01 32.62
C GLU A 145 -17.32 74.95 31.60
N VAL A 146 -17.10 73.67 31.92
CA VAL A 146 -17.53 72.56 31.05
C VAL A 146 -19.03 72.32 31.22
N GLY A 147 -19.82 72.73 30.21
CA GLY A 147 -21.28 72.57 30.19
C GLY A 147 -21.74 71.21 29.62
N GLY A 148 -20.90 70.55 28.84
CA GLY A 148 -21.21 69.23 28.26
C GLY A 148 -20.01 68.57 27.59
N ILE A 149 -20.25 67.38 27.01
CA ILE A 149 -19.25 66.58 26.31
C ILE A 149 -19.70 66.35 24.87
N PHE A 150 -18.81 66.64 23.94
CA PHE A 150 -18.92 66.28 22.54
C PHE A 150 -18.25 64.92 22.32
N HIS A 151 -19.02 63.93 21.89
CA HIS A 151 -18.61 62.53 21.79
C HIS A 151 -18.78 61.98 20.36
N PRO A 152 -17.79 62.22 19.46
CA PRO A 152 -17.73 61.50 18.20
C PRO A 152 -17.26 60.08 18.45
N ILE A 153 -17.91 59.12 17.79
CA ILE A 153 -17.63 57.69 17.90
C ILE A 153 -17.71 57.03 16.52
N THR A 154 -16.93 55.99 16.32
CA THR A 154 -16.96 55.17 15.11
C THR A 154 -16.80 53.72 15.53
N GLU A 155 -17.69 52.88 15.01
CA GLU A 155 -17.63 51.45 15.23
C GLU A 155 -16.58 50.82 14.30
N THR A 156 -15.66 50.07 14.88
CA THR A 156 -14.60 49.32 14.18
C THR A 156 -14.71 47.81 14.43
N THR A 157 -15.85 47.36 14.93
CA THR A 157 -16.14 45.96 15.29
C THR A 157 -15.82 44.98 14.17
N ASP A 158 -16.37 45.17 12.97
CA ASP A 158 -16.19 44.22 11.86
C ASP A 158 -14.72 44.08 11.46
N LYS A 159 -13.99 45.21 11.41
CA LYS A 159 -12.54 45.23 11.16
C LYS A 159 -11.78 44.40 12.20
N MET A 160 -12.06 44.61 13.48
CA MET A 160 -11.35 43.95 14.58
C MET A 160 -11.66 42.46 14.64
N LEU A 161 -12.94 42.09 14.49
CA LEU A 161 -13.38 40.70 14.51
C LEU A 161 -12.91 39.92 13.29
N ASN A 162 -12.96 40.50 12.09
CA ASN A 162 -12.41 39.85 10.89
C ASN A 162 -10.90 39.63 11.00
N GLY A 163 -10.17 40.59 11.57
CA GLY A 163 -8.75 40.43 11.89
C GLY A 163 -8.49 39.26 12.85
N ARG A 164 -9.25 39.20 13.95
CA ARG A 164 -9.16 38.13 14.96
C ARG A 164 -9.49 36.76 14.35
N ARG A 165 -10.61 36.61 13.66
CA ARG A 165 -11.07 35.37 13.01
C ARG A 165 -10.13 34.88 11.91
N THR A 166 -9.57 35.79 11.12
CA THR A 166 -8.55 35.45 10.11
C THR A 166 -7.27 34.92 10.76
N GLN A 167 -6.85 35.49 11.90
CA GLN A 167 -5.71 34.99 12.66
C GLN A 167 -5.97 33.56 13.15
N VAL A 168 -7.15 33.31 13.73
CA VAL A 168 -7.58 31.97 14.20
C VAL A 168 -7.49 30.93 13.08
N LEU A 169 -8.07 31.21 11.90
CA LEU A 169 -8.04 30.27 10.78
C LEU A 169 -6.61 29.96 10.31
N ARG A 170 -5.73 30.97 10.26
CA ARG A 170 -4.33 30.78 9.87
C ARG A 170 -3.57 29.90 10.86
N ASP A 171 -3.73 30.17 12.16
CA ASP A 171 -3.04 29.43 13.20
C ASP A 171 -3.54 27.97 13.24
N LEU A 172 -4.86 27.77 13.14
CA LEU A 172 -5.46 26.44 13.11
C LEU A 172 -5.01 25.65 11.86
N ALA A 173 -5.02 26.26 10.68
CA ALA A 173 -4.56 25.60 9.45
C ALA A 173 -3.09 25.17 9.54
N SER A 174 -2.22 26.02 10.09
CA SER A 174 -0.80 25.73 10.29
C SER A 174 -0.57 24.54 11.23
N VAL A 175 -1.35 24.45 12.31
CA VAL A 175 -1.24 23.38 13.29
C VAL A 175 -1.79 22.07 12.72
N LEU A 176 -3.00 22.09 12.13
CA LEU A 176 -3.65 20.91 11.57
C LEU A 176 -2.90 20.32 10.37
N ALA A 177 -2.14 21.13 9.62
CA ALA A 177 -1.29 20.64 8.54
C ALA A 177 -0.18 19.67 9.00
N ARG A 178 0.09 19.59 10.31
CA ARG A 178 1.10 18.68 10.90
C ARG A 178 0.52 17.37 11.40
N ALA A 179 -0.80 17.21 11.38
CA ALA A 179 -1.47 15.99 11.84
C ALA A 179 -1.10 14.80 10.96
N LYS A 180 -0.88 13.63 11.58
CA LYS A 180 -0.60 12.37 10.87
C LYS A 180 -1.73 11.36 10.99
N SER A 181 -2.63 11.55 11.94
CA SER A 181 -3.86 10.77 12.10
C SER A 181 -5.08 11.66 12.34
N ILE A 182 -6.27 11.06 12.29
CA ILE A 182 -7.53 11.76 12.60
C ILE A 182 -7.60 12.15 14.08
N GLU A 183 -7.02 11.33 14.96
CA GLU A 183 -6.92 11.59 16.39
C GLU A 183 -5.97 12.76 16.70
N ASP A 184 -4.91 12.93 15.89
CA ASP A 184 -3.99 14.08 16.00
C ASP A 184 -4.75 15.39 15.72
N ILE A 185 -5.61 15.42 14.68
CA ILE A 185 -6.47 16.57 14.37
C ILE A 185 -7.27 16.96 15.61
N GLY A 186 -7.94 15.99 16.24
CA GLY A 186 -8.72 16.19 17.46
C GLY A 186 -7.88 16.79 18.60
N SER A 187 -6.72 16.19 18.88
CA SER A 187 -5.84 16.59 19.99
C SER A 187 -5.29 18.01 19.83
N LEU A 188 -4.90 18.38 18.62
CA LEU A 188 -4.36 19.71 18.30
C LEU A 188 -5.39 20.83 18.46
N ILE A 189 -6.68 20.54 18.22
CA ILE A 189 -7.76 21.50 18.44
C ILE A 189 -7.93 21.80 19.93
N VAL A 190 -7.88 20.77 20.78
CA VAL A 190 -7.98 20.92 22.23
C VAL A 190 -6.86 21.80 22.77
N GLU A 191 -5.62 21.59 22.27
CA GLU A 191 -4.47 22.41 22.64
C GLU A 191 -4.67 23.88 22.29
N LYS A 192 -5.25 24.17 21.12
CA LYS A 192 -5.40 25.53 20.58
C LYS A 192 -6.68 26.25 20.99
N GLN A 193 -7.62 25.56 21.63
CA GLN A 193 -8.92 26.13 21.98
C GLN A 193 -8.87 27.47 22.76
N PRO A 194 -7.96 27.67 23.72
CA PRO A 194 -7.88 28.94 24.45
C PRO A 194 -7.60 30.16 23.54
N ASP A 195 -6.92 29.96 22.41
CA ASP A 195 -6.51 31.04 21.51
C ASP A 195 -7.70 31.63 20.72
N PHE A 196 -8.82 30.91 20.64
CA PHE A 196 -9.98 31.30 19.83
C PHE A 196 -11.32 31.22 20.56
N VAL A 197 -11.31 31.04 21.88
CA VAL A 197 -12.52 30.84 22.71
C VAL A 197 -13.56 31.96 22.61
N ALA A 198 -13.14 33.20 22.31
CA ALA A 198 -14.04 34.35 22.18
C ALA A 198 -14.97 34.26 20.95
N ASP A 199 -14.52 33.64 19.86
CA ASP A 199 -15.30 33.40 18.63
C ASP A 199 -15.79 31.94 18.53
N LEU A 200 -15.08 30.99 19.12
CA LEU A 200 -15.40 29.56 19.10
C LEU A 200 -15.42 29.03 20.55
N PRO A 201 -16.50 29.29 21.31
CA PRO A 201 -16.60 28.89 22.72
C PRO A 201 -16.44 27.38 22.93
N PHE A 202 -16.92 26.57 21.98
CA PHE A 202 -16.70 25.13 21.94
C PHE A 202 -16.66 24.61 20.50
N ILE A 203 -16.03 23.45 20.32
CA ILE A 203 -15.96 22.73 19.05
C ILE A 203 -15.98 21.22 19.32
N LEU A 204 -16.81 20.49 18.57
CA LEU A 204 -16.93 19.04 18.61
C LEU A 204 -16.58 18.51 17.22
N PHE A 205 -15.78 17.45 17.15
CA PHE A 205 -15.45 16.80 15.89
C PHE A 205 -15.93 15.34 15.92
N TYR A 206 -16.82 15.03 14.99
CA TYR A 206 -17.43 13.71 14.81
C TYR A 206 -16.97 13.09 13.50
N SER A 207 -16.69 11.79 13.48
CA SER A 207 -16.62 10.99 12.25
C SER A 207 -17.88 10.17 12.08
N ILE A 208 -18.31 9.97 10.84
CA ILE A 208 -19.36 9.01 10.52
C ILE A 208 -18.79 7.60 10.69
N ALA A 209 -19.51 6.72 11.36
CA ALA A 209 -19.14 5.32 11.51
C ALA A 209 -19.22 4.58 10.16
N ASP A 210 -18.51 3.46 10.03
CA ASP A 210 -18.49 2.67 8.78
C ASP A 210 -19.88 2.17 8.36
N ASP A 211 -20.81 2.04 9.31
CA ASP A 211 -22.20 1.66 9.06
C ASP A 211 -23.05 2.76 8.41
N GLY A 212 -22.55 4.00 8.37
CA GLY A 212 -23.21 5.17 7.81
C GLY A 212 -24.48 5.62 8.56
N VAL A 213 -24.81 5.02 9.70
CA VAL A 213 -26.03 5.29 10.47
C VAL A 213 -25.77 5.99 11.80
N SER A 214 -24.51 6.06 12.23
CA SER A 214 -24.10 6.81 13.41
C SER A 214 -22.87 7.68 13.16
N ALA A 215 -22.61 8.59 14.10
CA ALA A 215 -21.38 9.35 14.18
C ALA A 215 -20.77 9.24 15.58
N THR A 216 -19.45 9.05 15.62
CA THR A 216 -18.68 8.92 16.87
C THR A 216 -17.88 10.19 17.10
N LEU A 217 -17.90 10.67 18.34
CA LEU A 217 -17.10 11.81 18.76
C LEU A 217 -15.62 11.44 18.75
N ILE A 218 -14.84 12.08 17.88
CA ILE A 218 -13.38 11.97 17.87
C ILE A 218 -12.81 12.80 19.01
N ASN A 219 -13.26 14.06 19.13
CA ASN A 219 -12.78 14.96 20.17
C ASN A 219 -13.75 16.13 20.42
N SER A 220 -13.64 16.76 21.60
CA SER A 220 -14.36 17.96 22.00
C SER A 220 -13.42 18.95 22.68
N ALA A 221 -13.52 20.24 22.33
CA ALA A 221 -12.81 21.32 23.01
C ALA A 221 -13.78 22.41 23.46
N GLY A 222 -13.45 23.10 24.56
CA GLY A 222 -14.31 24.14 25.15
C GLY A 222 -15.55 23.63 25.91
N THR A 223 -15.68 22.32 26.08
CA THR A 223 -16.84 21.65 26.70
C THR A 223 -16.64 21.26 28.17
N ALA A 224 -15.52 21.63 28.80
CA ALA A 224 -15.19 21.21 30.16
C ALA A 224 -16.25 21.62 31.21
N LEU A 225 -16.91 22.77 31.01
CA LEU A 225 -18.00 23.27 31.86
C LEU A 225 -19.40 22.89 31.35
N ALA A 226 -19.47 22.17 30.22
CA ALA A 226 -20.70 21.76 29.54
C ALA A 226 -20.57 20.35 28.92
N PRO A 227 -20.30 19.31 29.74
CA PRO A 227 -20.03 17.96 29.23
C PRO A 227 -21.22 17.34 28.49
N ALA A 228 -22.44 17.80 28.75
CA ALA A 228 -23.65 17.35 28.05
C ALA A 228 -23.62 17.63 26.53
N LEU A 229 -22.78 18.57 26.06
CA LEU A 229 -22.59 18.85 24.64
C LEU A 229 -21.79 17.75 23.92
N ALA A 230 -20.89 17.06 24.64
CA ALA A 230 -19.96 16.07 24.09
C ALA A 230 -20.57 14.66 24.12
N ILE A 231 -21.56 14.42 23.28
CA ILE A 231 -22.23 13.11 23.16
C ILE A 231 -21.26 12.13 22.45
N PRO A 232 -20.88 10.98 23.04
CA PRO A 232 -19.88 10.09 22.44
C PRO A 232 -20.31 9.47 21.11
N GLU A 233 -21.59 9.13 20.97
CA GLU A 233 -22.15 8.50 19.77
C GLU A 233 -23.53 9.07 19.48
N ILE A 234 -23.79 9.38 18.22
CA ILE A 234 -25.04 9.98 17.74
C ILE A 234 -25.60 9.12 16.63
N LEU A 235 -26.79 8.57 16.84
CA LEU A 235 -27.55 7.87 15.82
C LEU A 235 -28.27 8.87 14.90
N PHE A 236 -28.32 8.57 13.61
CA PHE A 236 -29.08 9.37 12.62
C PHE A 236 -30.57 9.00 12.61
N ASP A 237 -31.15 8.71 13.78
CA ASP A 237 -32.54 8.30 13.97
C ASP A 237 -33.51 9.47 14.18
N GLY A 238 -32.99 10.70 14.22
CA GLY A 238 -33.78 11.92 14.40
C GLY A 238 -34.12 12.26 15.86
N ASN A 239 -33.39 11.71 16.83
CA ASN A 239 -33.56 12.07 18.24
C ASN A 239 -33.42 13.60 18.46
N ALA A 240 -34.50 14.23 18.95
CA ALA A 240 -34.57 15.67 19.14
C ALA A 240 -33.66 16.21 20.27
N GLN A 241 -33.12 15.34 21.15
CA GLN A 241 -32.21 15.73 22.23
C GLN A 241 -30.72 15.62 21.87
N ALA A 242 -30.38 15.15 20.67
CA ALA A 242 -29.00 15.07 20.18
C ALA A 242 -28.70 16.17 19.13
N TRP A 243 -27.43 16.24 18.69
CA TRP A 243 -27.04 17.08 17.56
C TRP A 243 -27.64 16.52 16.26
N PRO A 244 -28.41 17.31 15.48
CA PRO A 244 -29.03 16.84 14.24
C PRO A 244 -28.03 16.83 13.08
N LEU A 245 -26.94 16.07 13.20
CA LEU A 245 -25.81 16.05 12.27
C LEU A 245 -26.25 15.73 10.83
N ALA A 246 -27.13 14.73 10.66
CA ALA A 246 -27.64 14.29 9.36
C ALA A 246 -28.43 15.36 8.57
N ARG A 247 -28.82 16.49 9.20
CA ARG A 247 -29.45 17.61 8.50
C ARG A 247 -28.45 18.52 7.78
N ALA A 248 -27.16 18.45 8.13
CA ALA A 248 -26.10 19.29 7.59
C ALA A 248 -25.33 18.58 6.47
N VAL A 249 -26.01 18.12 5.42
CA VAL A 249 -25.42 17.25 4.38
C VAL A 249 -24.46 18.02 3.47
N ASP A 250 -24.95 19.06 2.80
CA ASP A 250 -24.20 19.78 1.77
C ASP A 250 -23.77 21.20 2.20
N ALA A 251 -24.36 21.71 3.28
CA ALA A 251 -24.18 23.08 3.72
C ALA A 251 -24.19 23.19 5.26
N PRO A 252 -23.56 24.25 5.81
CA PRO A 252 -23.66 24.57 7.23
C PRO A 252 -25.11 24.65 7.71
N LEU A 253 -25.40 24.05 8.86
CA LEU A 253 -26.69 24.16 9.54
C LEU A 253 -26.54 25.02 10.80
N VAL A 254 -27.27 26.13 10.84
CA VAL A 254 -27.37 26.97 12.04
C VAL A 254 -28.47 26.42 12.95
N LEU A 255 -28.16 26.27 14.24
CA LEU A 255 -29.08 25.87 15.30
C LEU A 255 -29.15 26.97 16.35
N ASP A 256 -30.33 27.49 16.63
CA ASP A 256 -30.62 28.59 17.55
C ASP A 256 -31.37 28.15 18.82
N ASP A 257 -31.55 26.84 19.01
CA ASP A 257 -32.34 26.21 20.07
C ASP A 257 -31.49 25.48 21.11
N LEU A 258 -30.22 25.89 21.32
CA LEU A 258 -29.30 25.18 22.22
C LEU A 258 -29.81 25.05 23.66
N ILE A 259 -30.41 26.11 24.20
CA ILE A 259 -30.95 26.11 25.57
C ILE A 259 -32.13 25.13 25.69
N LEU A 260 -32.97 25.03 24.65
CA LEU A 260 -34.07 24.06 24.64
C LEU A 260 -33.56 22.61 24.57
N ARG A 261 -32.44 22.37 23.88
CA ARG A 261 -31.84 21.04 23.72
C ARG A 261 -31.04 20.58 24.93
N PHE A 262 -30.18 21.44 25.46
CA PHE A 262 -29.17 21.07 26.46
C PHE A 262 -29.35 21.76 27.82
N GLY A 263 -30.36 22.61 27.97
CA GLY A 263 -30.56 23.44 29.16
C GLY A 263 -29.55 24.58 29.25
N ASN A 264 -29.47 25.22 30.42
CA ASN A 264 -28.46 26.24 30.68
C ASN A 264 -27.11 25.58 31.00
N PHE A 265 -26.06 26.06 30.34
CA PHE A 265 -24.67 25.63 30.56
C PHE A 265 -23.71 26.81 30.43
N ALA A 266 -22.49 26.64 30.93
CA ALA A 266 -21.45 27.67 30.84
C ALA A 266 -20.38 27.26 29.83
N CYS A 267 -19.96 28.22 29.00
CA CYS A 267 -18.78 28.10 28.14
C CYS A 267 -17.90 29.32 28.36
N GLN A 268 -16.59 29.16 28.35
CA GLN A 268 -15.69 30.32 28.36
C GLN A 268 -15.82 31.10 27.04
N PRO A 269 -15.46 32.41 27.01
CA PRO A 269 -14.97 33.22 28.13
C PRO A 269 -16.09 33.93 28.90
N TYR A 270 -17.33 33.80 28.46
CA TYR A 270 -18.44 34.63 28.92
C TYR A 270 -19.41 33.85 29.83
N PRO A 271 -19.98 34.47 30.87
CA PRO A 271 -20.91 33.80 31.77
C PRO A 271 -22.25 33.43 31.11
N GLU A 272 -22.62 34.11 30.02
CA GLU A 272 -23.85 33.86 29.27
C GLU A 272 -23.78 32.55 28.46
N THR A 273 -24.86 31.76 28.50
CA THR A 273 -24.97 30.53 27.71
C THR A 273 -25.06 30.86 26.22
N PRO A 274 -24.22 30.27 25.35
CA PRO A 274 -24.40 30.31 23.92
C PRO A 274 -25.79 29.80 23.51
N THR A 275 -26.53 30.60 22.75
CA THR A 275 -27.86 30.21 22.23
C THR A 275 -27.77 29.48 20.90
N THR A 276 -26.68 29.70 20.15
CA THR A 276 -26.54 29.26 18.75
C THR A 276 -25.29 28.38 18.55
N ALA A 277 -25.37 27.40 17.68
CA ALA A 277 -24.24 26.64 17.14
C ALA A 277 -24.38 26.46 15.62
N VAL A 278 -23.26 26.16 14.96
CA VAL A 278 -23.20 25.83 13.54
C VAL A 278 -22.66 24.41 13.38
N ILE A 279 -23.39 23.57 12.65
CA ILE A 279 -22.94 22.23 12.25
C ILE A 279 -22.36 22.34 10.83
N LEU A 280 -21.13 21.87 10.66
CA LEU A 280 -20.35 21.97 9.44
C LEU A 280 -19.98 20.58 8.93
N PRO A 281 -20.39 20.18 7.71
CA PRO A 281 -19.91 18.94 7.12
C PRO A 281 -18.42 19.03 6.77
N VAL A 282 -17.68 17.95 7.06
CA VAL A 282 -16.25 17.82 6.75
C VAL A 282 -16.08 16.80 5.64
N PHE A 283 -15.46 17.19 4.53
CA PHE A 283 -15.31 16.34 3.35
C PHE A 283 -13.87 15.88 3.16
N ILE A 284 -13.73 14.68 2.61
CA ILE A 284 -12.47 14.26 1.98
C ILE A 284 -12.53 14.69 0.52
N SER A 285 -11.44 15.25 0.01
CA SER A 285 -11.31 15.68 -1.38
C SER A 285 -11.68 14.56 -2.35
N GLY A 286 -12.68 14.80 -3.19
CA GLY A 286 -13.20 13.81 -4.15
C GLY A 286 -14.23 12.83 -3.58
N LYS A 287 -14.66 12.98 -2.32
CA LYS A 287 -15.83 12.28 -1.76
C LYS A 287 -17.04 13.20 -1.68
N GLU A 288 -18.20 12.67 -2.06
CA GLU A 288 -19.48 13.40 -2.01
C GLU A 288 -20.17 13.31 -0.65
N LYS A 289 -19.93 12.23 0.12
CA LYS A 289 -20.42 12.14 1.50
C LYS A 289 -19.41 12.79 2.46
N PRO A 290 -19.88 13.50 3.50
CA PRO A 290 -19.00 14.00 4.54
C PRO A 290 -18.31 12.82 5.24
N PHE A 291 -17.02 12.98 5.53
CA PHE A 291 -16.28 12.11 6.44
C PHE A 291 -16.84 12.21 7.87
N GLY A 292 -17.33 13.39 8.23
CA GLY A 292 -17.69 13.74 9.58
C GLY A 292 -18.31 15.11 9.67
N TYR A 293 -18.54 15.56 10.90
CA TYR A 293 -19.14 16.86 11.19
C TYR A 293 -18.36 17.58 12.26
N ILE A 294 -18.30 18.91 12.13
CA ILE A 294 -17.89 19.79 13.20
C ILE A 294 -19.13 20.46 13.76
N VAL A 295 -19.30 20.45 15.07
CA VAL A 295 -20.28 21.29 15.75
C VAL A 295 -19.52 22.40 16.45
N ALA A 296 -19.75 23.65 16.04
CA ALA A 296 -19.04 24.80 16.57
C ALA A 296 -20.02 25.78 17.23
N GLY A 297 -19.76 26.16 18.48
CA GLY A 297 -20.58 27.13 19.19
C GLY A 297 -20.41 28.55 18.64
N VAL A 298 -21.47 29.35 18.74
CA VAL A 298 -21.46 30.79 18.45
C VAL A 298 -21.29 31.56 19.76
N SER A 299 -20.39 32.55 19.77
CA SER A 299 -20.18 33.42 20.93
C SER A 299 -21.49 34.02 21.46
N ALA A 300 -21.74 33.93 22.76
CA ALA A 300 -22.95 34.49 23.39
C ALA A 300 -23.07 36.02 23.26
N ARG A 301 -21.98 36.69 22.90
CA ARG A 301 -21.91 38.15 22.73
C ARG A 301 -21.90 38.62 21.28
N ARG A 302 -22.14 37.73 20.31
CA ARG A 302 -22.29 38.09 18.89
C ARG A 302 -23.44 37.32 18.25
N ALA A 303 -24.30 38.04 17.54
CA ALA A 303 -25.29 37.41 16.68
C ALA A 303 -24.61 36.75 15.47
N ILE A 304 -25.28 35.77 14.88
CA ILE A 304 -24.84 35.16 13.63
C ILE A 304 -25.17 36.11 12.47
N ASP A 305 -24.14 36.53 11.73
CA ASP A 305 -24.23 37.37 10.53
C ASP A 305 -23.52 36.69 9.35
N GLU A 306 -23.59 37.32 8.16
CA GLU A 306 -23.01 36.77 6.93
C GLU A 306 -21.47 36.61 7.03
N GLU A 307 -20.78 37.57 7.65
CA GLU A 307 -19.32 37.50 7.83
C GLU A 307 -18.91 36.37 8.78
N TYR A 308 -19.68 36.15 9.85
CA TYR A 308 -19.45 35.07 10.80
C TYR A 308 -19.74 33.70 10.17
N LEU A 309 -20.79 33.57 9.36
CA LEU A 309 -21.02 32.37 8.56
C LEU A 309 -19.91 32.11 7.55
N GLY A 310 -19.33 33.17 6.97
CA GLY A 310 -18.12 33.09 6.16
C GLY A 310 -16.94 32.49 6.92
N PHE A 311 -16.71 32.92 8.17
CA PHE A 311 -15.70 32.33 9.06
C PHE A 311 -15.92 30.83 9.30
N TYR A 312 -17.15 30.40 9.62
CA TYR A 312 -17.47 28.98 9.81
C TYR A 312 -17.29 28.15 8.53
N SER A 313 -17.60 28.72 7.36
CA SER A 313 -17.38 28.07 6.07
C SER A 313 -15.89 27.84 5.80
N LEU A 314 -15.05 28.83 6.12
CA LEU A 314 -13.59 28.69 6.03
C LEU A 314 -13.05 27.67 7.05
N LEU A 315 -13.62 27.64 8.27
CA LEU A 315 -13.28 26.64 9.29
C LEU A 315 -13.54 25.22 8.77
N ALA A 316 -14.70 24.98 8.15
CA ALA A 316 -15.04 23.69 7.54
C ALA A 316 -14.04 23.27 6.45
N ASN A 317 -13.60 24.22 5.62
CA ASN A 317 -12.59 23.98 4.59
C ASN A 317 -11.22 23.64 5.18
N THR A 318 -10.81 24.31 6.26
CA THR A 318 -9.56 24.02 6.98
C THR A 318 -9.54 22.58 7.49
N PHE A 319 -10.63 22.12 8.11
CA PHE A 319 -10.74 20.74 8.57
C PHE A 319 -10.83 19.72 7.43
N SER A 320 -11.63 20.00 6.39
CA SER A 320 -11.75 19.13 5.22
C SER A 320 -10.40 18.91 4.55
N SER A 321 -9.58 19.97 4.47
CA SER A 321 -8.20 19.89 3.96
C SER A 321 -7.30 19.04 4.85
N ALA A 322 -7.37 19.22 6.18
CA ALA A 322 -6.58 18.44 7.14
C ALA A 322 -6.92 16.94 7.08
N VAL A 323 -8.22 16.61 7.11
CA VAL A 323 -8.72 15.23 7.00
C VAL A 323 -8.33 14.60 5.66
N SER A 324 -8.43 15.35 4.55
CA SER A 324 -8.02 14.87 3.23
C SER A 324 -6.53 14.49 3.18
N ASN A 325 -5.66 15.32 3.78
CA ASN A 325 -4.22 15.08 3.81
C ASN A 325 -3.86 13.84 4.63
N VAL A 326 -4.45 13.70 5.83
CA VAL A 326 -4.26 12.52 6.68
C VAL A 326 -4.74 11.25 5.97
N TYR A 327 -5.93 11.30 5.37
CA TYR A 327 -6.49 10.15 4.65
C TYR A 327 -5.60 9.71 3.47
N ALA A 328 -5.06 10.67 2.71
CA ALA A 328 -4.14 10.38 1.62
C ALA A 328 -2.83 9.73 2.13
N TYR A 329 -2.27 10.25 3.22
CA TYR A 329 -1.06 9.73 3.85
C TYR A 329 -1.24 8.29 4.35
N GLU A 330 -2.34 7.99 5.05
CA GLU A 330 -2.64 6.62 5.51
C GLU A 330 -2.82 5.63 4.35
N GLN A 331 -3.46 6.08 3.26
CA GLN A 331 -3.68 5.23 2.09
C GLN A 331 -2.36 4.93 1.36
N GLU A 332 -1.44 5.89 1.30
CA GLU A 332 -0.11 5.69 0.74
C GLU A 332 0.72 4.71 1.59
N GLN A 333 0.66 4.84 2.91
CA GLN A 333 1.35 3.93 3.83
C GLN A 333 0.84 2.48 3.68
N LYS A 334 -0.48 2.27 3.66
CA LYS A 334 -1.08 0.94 3.45
C LYS A 334 -0.63 0.31 2.12
N ARG A 335 -0.50 1.11 1.05
CA ARG A 335 0.00 0.64 -0.26
C ARG A 335 1.47 0.21 -0.18
N ALA A 336 2.31 1.01 0.46
CA ALA A 336 3.73 0.69 0.64
C ALA A 336 3.93 -0.60 1.46
N GLU A 337 3.14 -0.76 2.53
CA GLU A 337 3.17 -1.96 3.37
C GLU A 337 2.73 -3.22 2.62
N ALA A 338 1.68 -3.14 1.80
CA ALA A 338 1.21 -4.25 0.97
C ALA A 338 2.27 -4.70 -0.05
N LEU A 339 2.90 -3.75 -0.74
CA LEU A 339 4.01 -4.03 -1.67
C LEU A 339 5.19 -4.69 -0.95
N ALA A 340 5.57 -4.16 0.22
CA ALA A 340 6.65 -4.71 1.03
C ALA A 340 6.32 -6.10 1.61
N ALA A 341 5.05 -6.42 1.86
CA ALA A 341 4.64 -7.75 2.32
C ALA A 341 4.79 -8.80 1.21
N ILE A 342 4.44 -8.46 -0.02
CA ILE A 342 4.60 -9.32 -1.19
C ILE A 342 6.08 -9.63 -1.44
N ASP A 343 6.94 -8.61 -1.45
CA ASP A 343 8.37 -8.77 -1.67
C ASP A 343 9.05 -9.61 -0.56
N ARG A 344 8.65 -9.39 0.71
CA ARG A 344 9.10 -10.22 1.83
C ARG A 344 8.72 -11.69 1.67
N SER A 345 7.49 -11.97 1.25
CA SER A 345 7.00 -13.34 1.01
C SER A 345 7.76 -14.03 -0.12
N LYS A 346 8.01 -13.32 -1.23
CA LYS A 346 8.77 -13.84 -2.39
C LYS A 346 10.19 -14.27 -2.02
N THR A 347 10.92 -13.48 -1.23
CA THR A 347 12.29 -13.87 -0.89
C THR A 347 12.36 -14.90 0.24
N ALA A 348 11.42 -14.88 1.19
CA ALA A 348 11.32 -15.93 2.19
C ALA A 348 11.09 -17.29 1.52
N PHE A 349 10.26 -17.30 0.47
CA PHE A 349 10.02 -18.46 -0.37
C PHE A 349 11.32 -19.05 -0.94
N PHE A 350 12.10 -18.28 -1.71
CA PHE A 350 13.33 -18.79 -2.35
C PHE A 350 14.43 -19.20 -1.37
N SER A 351 14.55 -18.49 -0.24
CA SER A 351 15.50 -18.87 0.81
C SER A 351 15.15 -20.23 1.43
N ASN A 352 13.85 -20.50 1.60
CA ASN A 352 13.37 -21.77 2.15
C ASN A 352 13.50 -22.92 1.14
N VAL A 353 13.11 -22.69 -0.13
CA VAL A 353 13.30 -23.62 -1.28
C VAL A 353 14.67 -24.25 -1.21
N SER A 354 15.68 -23.40 -1.18
CA SER A 354 17.04 -23.84 -1.44
C SER A 354 17.69 -24.50 -0.23
N HIS A 355 17.29 -24.14 0.98
CA HIS A 355 17.76 -24.81 2.20
C HIS A 355 17.25 -26.26 2.28
N GLU A 356 16.02 -26.49 1.86
CA GLU A 356 15.39 -27.81 1.81
C GLU A 356 15.91 -28.67 0.63
N PHE A 357 16.37 -28.06 -0.48
CA PHE A 357 17.10 -28.78 -1.54
C PHE A 357 18.55 -29.11 -1.14
N ARG A 358 19.24 -28.20 -0.42
CA ARG A 358 20.64 -28.41 0.00
C ARG A 358 20.79 -29.56 0.98
N THR A 359 19.88 -29.68 1.95
CA THR A 359 19.95 -30.70 3.01
C THR A 359 20.02 -32.15 2.47
N PRO A 360 19.07 -32.65 1.65
CA PRO A 360 19.12 -34.00 1.09
C PRO A 360 20.33 -34.21 0.18
N LEU A 361 20.73 -33.17 -0.55
CA LEU A 361 21.85 -33.23 -1.48
C LEU A 361 23.21 -33.35 -0.77
N THR A 362 23.42 -32.61 0.33
CA THR A 362 24.61 -32.74 1.17
C THR A 362 24.71 -34.13 1.80
N LEU A 363 23.59 -34.71 2.24
CA LEU A 363 23.56 -36.06 2.79
C LEU A 363 23.87 -37.14 1.74
N MET A 364 23.43 -36.93 0.49
CA MET A 364 23.73 -37.81 -0.63
C MET A 364 25.20 -37.71 -1.06
N LEU A 365 25.73 -36.49 -1.19
CA LEU A 365 27.14 -36.26 -1.53
C LEU A 365 28.07 -36.91 -0.51
N GLY A 366 27.83 -36.74 0.79
CA GLY A 366 28.64 -37.37 1.83
C GLY A 366 28.65 -38.90 1.75
N GLN A 367 27.55 -39.54 1.34
CA GLN A 367 27.50 -41.00 1.13
C GLN A 367 28.28 -41.44 -0.11
N LEU A 368 28.23 -40.65 -1.18
CA LEU A 368 28.98 -40.92 -2.42
C LEU A 368 30.49 -40.72 -2.21
N GLU A 369 30.88 -39.68 -1.46
CA GLU A 369 32.27 -39.43 -1.05
C GLU A 369 32.79 -40.56 -0.15
N ASP A 370 31.99 -41.02 0.82
CA ASP A 370 32.33 -42.18 1.66
C ASP A 370 32.55 -43.47 0.85
N LEU A 371 31.72 -43.70 -0.18
CA LEU A 371 31.86 -44.83 -1.10
C LEU A 371 33.10 -44.72 -2.00
N GLN A 372 33.54 -43.50 -2.33
CA GLN A 372 34.78 -43.26 -3.07
C GLN A 372 36.04 -43.41 -2.20
N ALA A 373 35.98 -42.92 -0.95
CA ALA A 373 37.12 -42.87 -0.03
C ALA A 373 37.43 -44.23 0.60
N LYS A 374 36.41 -45.03 0.90
CA LYS A 374 36.58 -46.43 1.33
C LYS A 374 36.85 -47.24 0.08
N THR A 375 38.02 -47.88 -0.01
CA THR A 375 38.50 -48.70 -1.15
C THR A 375 37.61 -49.93 -1.43
N ILE A 376 36.33 -49.73 -1.71
CA ILE A 376 35.35 -50.73 -2.18
C ILE A 376 35.08 -50.43 -3.66
N MET A 377 36.15 -50.31 -4.44
CA MET A 377 36.12 -50.28 -5.91
C MET A 377 36.88 -51.50 -6.42
N ALA A 378 36.46 -52.70 -6.01
CA ALA A 378 36.94 -53.94 -6.61
C ALA A 378 36.29 -54.17 -7.99
N ASP A 379 35.14 -53.54 -8.24
CA ASP A 379 34.41 -53.58 -9.51
C ASP A 379 34.51 -52.20 -10.24
N PRO A 380 35.26 -52.13 -11.36
CA PRO A 380 35.41 -50.91 -12.15
C PRO A 380 34.09 -50.29 -12.61
N GLU A 381 33.07 -51.11 -12.85
CA GLU A 381 31.78 -50.68 -13.39
C GLU A 381 30.93 -49.98 -12.32
N ILE A 382 30.95 -50.47 -11.08
CA ILE A 382 30.33 -49.77 -9.93
C ILE A 382 31.06 -48.46 -9.64
N GLY A 383 32.39 -48.46 -9.78
CA GLY A 383 33.19 -47.26 -9.62
C GLY A 383 32.79 -46.14 -10.58
N GLU A 384 32.60 -46.45 -11.85
CA GLU A 384 32.09 -45.48 -12.84
C GLU A 384 30.68 -44.99 -12.54
N ILE A 385 29.78 -45.87 -12.08
CA ILE A 385 28.40 -45.49 -11.73
C ILE A 385 28.41 -44.54 -10.51
N VAL A 386 29.23 -44.78 -9.49
CA VAL A 386 29.37 -43.90 -8.31
C VAL A 386 29.96 -42.54 -8.70
N LEU A 387 30.99 -42.52 -9.57
CA LEU A 387 31.57 -41.27 -10.08
C LEU A 387 30.58 -40.45 -10.92
N SER A 388 29.75 -41.11 -11.72
CA SER A 388 28.70 -40.48 -12.53
C SER A 388 27.55 -39.96 -11.67
N THR A 389 27.18 -40.69 -10.62
CA THR A 389 26.22 -40.24 -9.61
C THR A 389 26.74 -39.02 -8.86
N HIS A 390 28.01 -39.02 -8.44
CA HIS A 390 28.63 -37.89 -7.77
C HIS A 390 28.68 -36.62 -8.66
N ARG A 391 29.06 -36.77 -9.94
CA ARG A 391 29.02 -35.66 -10.91
C ARG A 391 27.63 -35.03 -11.04
N ASN A 392 26.58 -35.84 -11.18
CA ASN A 392 25.21 -35.33 -11.31
C ASN A 392 24.70 -34.67 -10.02
N SER A 393 25.06 -35.19 -8.85
CA SER A 393 24.74 -34.57 -7.56
C SER A 393 25.41 -33.20 -7.39
N MET A 394 26.67 -33.07 -7.83
CA MET A 394 27.38 -31.78 -7.82
C MET A 394 26.79 -30.77 -8.81
N ARG A 395 26.34 -31.22 -9.99
CA ARG A 395 25.60 -30.37 -10.96
C ARG A 395 24.31 -29.83 -10.35
N LEU A 396 23.53 -30.69 -9.69
CA LEU A 396 22.29 -30.30 -9.02
C LEU A 396 22.55 -29.27 -7.90
N LEU A 397 23.66 -29.42 -7.16
CA LEU A 397 24.03 -28.50 -6.08
C LEU A 397 24.35 -27.11 -6.62
N LYS A 398 25.09 -27.06 -7.73
CA LYS A 398 25.41 -25.81 -8.44
C LYS A 398 24.14 -25.12 -8.92
N LEU A 399 23.19 -25.87 -9.47
CA LEU A 399 21.92 -25.32 -9.95
C LEU A 399 21.10 -24.68 -8.83
N VAL A 400 20.97 -25.39 -7.70
CA VAL A 400 20.27 -24.87 -6.50
C VAL A 400 20.96 -23.61 -5.95
N ASN A 401 22.29 -23.57 -5.93
CA ASN A 401 23.03 -22.39 -5.48
C ASN A 401 22.92 -21.20 -6.46
N ASN A 402 22.91 -21.43 -7.77
CA ASN A 402 22.70 -20.37 -8.76
C ASN A 402 21.30 -19.76 -8.66
N LEU A 403 20.28 -20.60 -8.42
CA LEU A 403 18.90 -20.18 -8.20
C LEU A 403 18.76 -19.32 -6.93
N LEU A 404 19.54 -19.64 -5.88
CA LEU A 404 19.64 -18.84 -4.66
C LEU A 404 20.27 -17.48 -4.86
N ASP A 405 21.44 -17.48 -5.51
CA ASP A 405 22.20 -16.26 -5.76
C ASP A 405 21.33 -15.29 -6.56
N PHE A 406 20.63 -15.80 -7.57
CA PHE A 406 19.62 -15.06 -8.32
C PHE A 406 18.56 -14.41 -7.40
N SER A 407 17.89 -15.20 -6.55
CA SER A 407 16.83 -14.65 -5.69
C SER A 407 17.35 -13.59 -4.71
N ARG A 408 18.57 -13.76 -4.19
CA ARG A 408 19.18 -12.80 -3.26
C ARG A 408 19.52 -11.48 -3.95
N VAL A 409 20.04 -11.55 -5.18
CA VAL A 409 20.37 -10.36 -5.97
C VAL A 409 19.11 -9.62 -6.38
N GLU A 410 18.07 -10.33 -6.85
CA GLU A 410 16.79 -9.71 -7.24
C GLU A 410 16.10 -8.99 -6.06
N ALA A 411 16.19 -9.55 -4.86
CA ALA A 411 15.62 -8.95 -3.66
C ALA A 411 16.46 -7.77 -3.10
N GLY A 412 17.57 -7.40 -3.75
CA GLY A 412 18.49 -6.36 -3.28
C GLY A 412 19.16 -6.70 -1.94
N ARG A 413 19.20 -7.99 -1.55
CA ARG A 413 19.68 -8.43 -0.22
C ARG A 413 21.14 -8.87 -0.23
N VAL A 414 21.78 -8.87 -1.38
CA VAL A 414 23.23 -9.09 -1.46
C VAL A 414 23.94 -7.85 -0.95
N LYS A 415 24.52 -7.95 0.24
CA LYS A 415 25.47 -6.95 0.75
C LYS A 415 26.84 -7.32 0.22
N ALA A 416 27.33 -6.56 -0.75
CA ALA A 416 28.69 -6.71 -1.25
C ALA A 416 29.68 -6.23 -0.19
N ALA A 417 30.84 -6.88 -0.10
CA ALA A 417 31.95 -6.47 0.74
C ALA A 417 33.12 -6.05 -0.15
N PHE A 418 33.13 -4.79 -0.57
CA PHE A 418 34.15 -4.27 -1.48
C PHE A 418 35.44 -3.97 -0.73
N GLN A 419 36.55 -4.51 -1.20
CA GLN A 419 37.88 -4.26 -0.64
C GLN A 419 38.90 -4.03 -1.75
N PRO A 420 40.04 -3.37 -1.49
CA PRO A 420 41.08 -3.21 -2.50
C PRO A 420 41.71 -4.58 -2.82
N VAL A 421 41.67 -4.98 -4.09
CA VAL A 421 42.13 -6.31 -4.57
C VAL A 421 43.22 -6.15 -5.64
N ASP A 422 44.21 -7.04 -5.61
CA ASP A 422 45.09 -7.27 -6.76
C ASP A 422 44.32 -8.06 -7.83
N ILE A 423 43.56 -7.34 -8.64
CA ILE A 423 42.69 -7.91 -9.67
C ILE A 423 43.48 -8.69 -10.73
N VAL A 424 44.73 -8.29 -11.00
CA VAL A 424 45.62 -8.98 -11.95
C VAL A 424 45.98 -10.36 -11.41
N GLY A 425 46.45 -10.42 -10.16
CA GLY A 425 46.78 -11.68 -9.49
C GLY A 425 45.57 -12.62 -9.40
N VAL A 426 44.44 -12.12 -8.87
CA VAL A 426 43.23 -12.93 -8.69
C VAL A 426 42.68 -13.46 -10.02
N THR A 427 42.61 -12.64 -11.06
CA THR A 427 42.08 -13.05 -12.37
C THR A 427 43.01 -14.05 -13.06
N THR A 428 44.32 -13.83 -12.95
CA THR A 428 45.33 -14.74 -13.53
C THR A 428 45.29 -16.11 -12.87
N ASP A 429 45.15 -16.16 -11.54
CA ASP A 429 45.02 -17.40 -10.77
C ASP A 429 43.76 -18.16 -11.17
N LEU A 430 42.61 -17.46 -11.28
CA LEU A 430 41.34 -18.07 -11.69
C LEU A 430 41.42 -18.63 -13.12
N ALA A 431 41.96 -17.87 -14.07
CA ALA A 431 42.13 -18.34 -15.44
C ALA A 431 43.08 -19.54 -15.53
N SER A 432 44.19 -19.50 -14.79
CA SER A 432 45.18 -20.58 -14.77
C SER A 432 44.62 -21.90 -14.26
N SER A 433 43.58 -21.87 -13.42
CA SER A 433 42.91 -23.10 -12.95
C SER A 433 42.28 -23.93 -14.08
N PHE A 434 41.86 -23.30 -15.18
CA PHE A 434 41.30 -23.98 -16.35
C PHE A 434 42.34 -24.50 -17.35
N ARG A 435 43.61 -24.07 -17.23
CA ARG A 435 44.68 -24.38 -18.20
C ARG A 435 44.80 -25.86 -18.51
N SER A 436 44.88 -26.69 -17.47
CA SER A 436 45.05 -28.14 -17.59
C SER A 436 43.90 -28.81 -18.36
N ILE A 437 42.66 -28.34 -18.17
CA ILE A 437 41.47 -28.93 -18.82
C ILE A 437 41.37 -28.46 -20.28
N ILE A 438 41.63 -27.17 -20.53
CA ILE A 438 41.62 -26.59 -21.88
C ILE A 438 42.70 -27.23 -22.75
N GLU A 439 43.92 -27.39 -22.24
CA GLU A 439 45.04 -27.99 -22.97
C GLU A 439 44.82 -29.50 -23.19
N LYS A 440 44.26 -30.23 -22.21
CA LYS A 440 43.84 -31.63 -22.42
C LYS A 440 42.77 -31.79 -23.49
N ALA A 441 41.93 -30.77 -23.68
CA ALA A 441 40.91 -30.73 -24.71
C ALA A 441 41.46 -30.35 -26.10
N GLY A 442 42.77 -30.15 -26.24
CA GLY A 442 43.43 -29.76 -27.50
C GLY A 442 43.34 -28.27 -27.83
N MET A 443 42.99 -27.42 -26.87
CA MET A 443 42.84 -25.97 -27.06
C MET A 443 43.95 -25.18 -26.35
N GLU A 444 44.17 -23.94 -26.75
CA GLU A 444 45.13 -23.03 -26.12
C GLU A 444 44.43 -22.04 -25.17
N LEU A 445 44.96 -21.87 -23.95
CA LEU A 445 44.57 -20.79 -23.04
C LEU A 445 45.63 -19.69 -23.00
N VAL A 446 45.26 -18.50 -23.48
CA VAL A 446 46.10 -17.30 -23.48
C VAL A 446 45.61 -16.34 -22.40
N VAL A 447 46.47 -15.99 -21.44
CA VAL A 447 46.17 -14.97 -20.42
C VAL A 447 47.06 -13.77 -20.67
N LYS A 448 46.45 -12.61 -20.95
CA LYS A 448 47.12 -11.33 -21.13
C LYS A 448 46.67 -10.41 -20.01
N ALA A 449 47.58 -9.99 -19.14
CA ALA A 449 47.28 -8.98 -18.15
C ALA A 449 48.34 -7.90 -18.23
N ASP A 450 47.90 -6.66 -18.35
CA ASP A 450 48.81 -5.52 -18.28
C ASP A 450 49.25 -5.31 -16.82
N LEU A 451 50.56 -5.27 -16.57
CA LEU A 451 51.18 -5.38 -15.24
C LEU A 451 51.14 -4.07 -14.42
N HIS A 452 50.22 -3.16 -14.73
CA HIS A 452 50.09 -1.90 -13.98
C HIS A 452 49.32 -2.14 -12.67
N SER A 453 49.87 -1.68 -11.55
CA SER A 453 49.15 -1.70 -10.26
C SER A 453 48.12 -0.57 -10.24
N PHE A 454 46.83 -0.92 -10.21
CA PHE A 454 45.73 0.02 -10.05
C PHE A 454 44.79 -0.43 -8.93
N GLU A 455 44.30 0.53 -8.15
CA GLU A 455 43.47 0.27 -6.98
C GLU A 455 42.01 0.09 -7.40
N VAL A 456 41.55 -1.16 -7.37
CA VAL A 456 40.16 -1.56 -7.67
C VAL A 456 39.54 -2.12 -6.40
N PHE A 457 38.34 -1.66 -6.10
CA PHE A 457 37.54 -2.19 -5.00
C PHE A 457 36.59 -3.25 -5.54
N LEU A 458 36.80 -4.50 -5.16
CA LEU A 458 35.98 -5.64 -5.59
C LEU A 458 35.50 -6.45 -4.39
N ASP A 459 34.34 -7.08 -4.56
CA ASP A 459 34.00 -8.28 -3.80
C ASP A 459 34.65 -9.50 -4.47
N ILE A 460 35.60 -10.14 -3.77
CA ILE A 460 36.38 -11.25 -4.33
C ILE A 460 35.48 -12.43 -4.73
N GLN A 461 34.41 -12.71 -3.99
CA GLN A 461 33.52 -13.85 -4.27
C GLN A 461 32.67 -13.58 -5.52
N MET A 462 32.20 -12.35 -5.69
CA MET A 462 31.48 -11.96 -6.88
C MET A 462 32.39 -11.96 -8.11
N TRP A 463 33.61 -11.43 -7.98
CA TRP A 463 34.60 -11.43 -9.06
C TRP A 463 34.96 -12.84 -9.51
N GLU A 464 35.14 -13.76 -8.56
CA GLU A 464 35.38 -15.17 -8.84
C GLU A 464 34.22 -15.79 -9.64
N LYS A 465 32.97 -15.55 -9.23
CA LYS A 465 31.79 -16.01 -9.98
C LYS A 465 31.75 -15.44 -11.39
N ILE A 466 32.11 -14.18 -11.58
CA ILE A 466 32.14 -13.52 -12.89
C ILE A 466 33.13 -14.24 -13.82
N VAL A 467 34.39 -14.38 -13.39
CA VAL A 467 35.46 -14.95 -14.22
C VAL A 467 35.20 -16.42 -14.52
N LEU A 468 34.80 -17.22 -13.52
CA LEU A 468 34.56 -18.65 -13.69
C LEU A 468 33.37 -18.94 -14.64
N ASN A 469 32.30 -18.13 -14.60
CA ASN A 469 31.17 -18.30 -15.53
C ASN A 469 31.56 -18.00 -16.98
N LEU A 470 32.31 -16.91 -17.22
CA LEU A 470 32.74 -16.55 -18.58
C LEU A 470 33.69 -17.59 -19.15
N LEU A 471 34.66 -18.08 -18.36
CA LEU A 471 35.60 -19.13 -18.77
C LEU A 471 34.91 -20.47 -19.03
N SER A 472 33.97 -20.85 -18.17
CA SER A 472 33.19 -22.08 -18.35
C SER A 472 32.36 -22.03 -19.65
N ASN A 473 31.76 -20.87 -19.97
CA ASN A 473 31.04 -20.67 -21.22
C ASN A 473 31.98 -20.73 -22.43
N ALA A 474 33.11 -20.02 -22.38
CA ALA A 474 34.12 -20.06 -23.45
C ALA A 474 34.61 -21.50 -23.73
N PHE A 475 34.89 -22.27 -22.68
CA PHE A 475 35.30 -23.68 -22.80
C PHE A 475 34.19 -24.55 -23.41
N LYS A 476 32.95 -24.36 -22.97
CA LYS A 476 31.81 -25.17 -23.41
C LYS A 476 31.50 -25.00 -24.90
N TYR A 477 31.63 -23.78 -25.43
CA TYR A 477 31.27 -23.44 -26.82
C TYR A 477 32.46 -23.37 -27.78
N THR A 478 33.67 -23.67 -27.29
CA THR A 478 34.87 -23.83 -28.12
C THR A 478 35.27 -25.30 -28.16
N LEU A 479 35.23 -25.88 -29.36
CA LEU A 479 35.63 -27.26 -29.59
C LEU A 479 37.13 -27.36 -29.90
N GLU A 480 37.62 -26.48 -30.78
CA GLU A 480 39.02 -26.36 -31.17
C GLU A 480 39.42 -24.87 -31.23
N GLY A 481 40.71 -24.59 -31.10
CA GLY A 481 41.25 -23.23 -31.16
C GLY A 481 41.71 -22.72 -29.79
N LYS A 482 41.35 -21.48 -29.44
CA LYS A 482 41.87 -20.83 -28.23
C LYS A 482 40.87 -19.99 -27.47
N ILE A 483 41.11 -19.86 -26.18
CA ILE A 483 40.42 -18.95 -25.27
C ILE A 483 41.42 -17.91 -24.79
N THR A 484 41.08 -16.63 -24.91
CA THR A 484 41.92 -15.50 -24.49
C THR A 484 41.24 -14.74 -23.36
N VAL A 485 41.91 -14.63 -22.22
CA VAL A 485 41.52 -13.75 -21.12
C VAL A 485 42.45 -12.55 -21.14
N GLU A 486 41.90 -11.36 -21.34
CA GLU A 486 42.65 -10.11 -21.39
C GLU A 486 42.15 -9.13 -20.33
N LEU A 487 43.06 -8.60 -19.51
CA LEU A 487 42.76 -7.59 -18.50
C LEU A 487 43.60 -6.34 -18.77
N ILE A 488 42.92 -5.23 -19.08
CA ILE A 488 43.55 -3.96 -19.47
C ILE A 488 42.91 -2.80 -18.72
N LYS A 489 43.67 -1.71 -18.56
CA LYS A 489 43.15 -0.43 -18.05
C LYS A 489 42.83 0.50 -19.22
N GLU A 490 41.61 1.00 -19.28
CA GLU A 490 41.18 2.01 -20.25
C GLU A 490 40.55 3.20 -19.50
N GLY A 491 41.24 4.34 -19.47
CA GLY A 491 40.80 5.53 -18.72
C GLY A 491 40.66 5.24 -17.22
N ASP A 492 39.47 5.55 -16.67
CA ASP A 492 39.09 5.32 -15.27
C ASP A 492 38.43 3.95 -15.04
N HIS A 493 38.58 3.00 -15.97
CA HIS A 493 37.98 1.67 -15.87
C HIS A 493 39.02 0.57 -16.03
N VAL A 494 38.76 -0.57 -15.40
CA VAL A 494 39.38 -1.86 -15.72
C VAL A 494 38.46 -2.63 -16.65
N ILE A 495 39.03 -3.15 -17.71
CA ILE A 495 38.32 -3.90 -18.75
C ILE A 495 38.79 -5.36 -18.71
N LEU A 496 37.86 -6.28 -18.45
CA LEU A 496 38.07 -7.72 -18.61
C LEU A 496 37.43 -8.16 -19.92
N LYS A 497 38.24 -8.70 -20.84
CA LYS A 497 37.80 -9.33 -22.08
C LYS A 497 38.01 -10.83 -22.03
N VAL A 498 36.96 -11.60 -22.23
CA VAL A 498 37.04 -13.06 -22.41
C VAL A 498 36.62 -13.37 -23.84
N SER A 499 37.58 -13.78 -24.66
CA SER A 499 37.37 -14.08 -26.07
C SER A 499 37.57 -15.56 -26.36
N ASP A 500 36.69 -16.13 -27.16
CA ASP A 500 36.74 -17.52 -27.61
C ASP A 500 36.72 -17.59 -29.13
N THR A 501 37.30 -18.64 -29.71
CA THR A 501 37.23 -18.93 -31.16
C THR A 501 36.18 -20.02 -31.46
N GLY A 502 35.13 -20.08 -30.65
CA GLY A 502 34.09 -21.09 -30.73
C GLY A 502 33.07 -20.80 -31.81
N VAL A 503 31.87 -21.38 -31.65
CA VAL A 503 30.80 -21.30 -32.67
C VAL A 503 30.18 -19.91 -32.85
N GLY A 504 30.49 -18.96 -31.97
CA GLY A 504 29.89 -17.63 -31.98
C GLY A 504 28.38 -17.63 -31.72
N ILE A 505 27.80 -16.44 -31.62
CA ILE A 505 26.41 -16.19 -31.26
C ILE A 505 25.72 -15.53 -32.47
N PRO A 506 24.55 -16.02 -32.91
CA PRO A 506 23.78 -15.39 -33.98
C PRO A 506 23.37 -13.96 -33.63
N ALA A 507 23.35 -13.05 -34.63
CA ALA A 507 23.06 -11.64 -34.40
C ALA A 507 21.67 -11.37 -33.78
N ALA A 508 20.69 -12.23 -34.08
CA ALA A 508 19.35 -12.14 -33.50
C ALA A 508 19.32 -12.42 -31.98
N GLU A 509 20.30 -13.17 -31.48
CA GLU A 509 20.35 -13.61 -30.08
C GLU A 509 21.12 -12.63 -29.19
N LEU A 510 22.00 -11.79 -29.77
CA LEU A 510 22.85 -10.84 -29.04
C LEU A 510 22.09 -9.92 -28.07
N PRO A 511 20.93 -9.32 -28.43
CA PRO A 511 20.18 -8.46 -27.51
C PRO A 511 19.67 -9.21 -26.27
N HIS A 512 19.49 -10.52 -26.38
CA HIS A 512 18.85 -11.36 -25.38
C HIS A 512 19.87 -12.17 -24.54
N MET A 513 21.17 -12.06 -24.80
CA MET A 513 22.21 -12.88 -24.14
C MET A 513 22.35 -12.65 -22.63
N PHE A 514 21.94 -11.48 -22.14
CA PHE A 514 21.91 -11.17 -20.71
C PHE A 514 20.49 -11.27 -20.12
N GLU A 515 19.50 -11.64 -20.94
CA GLU A 515 18.17 -11.96 -20.44
C GLU A 515 18.19 -13.27 -19.66
N ARG A 516 17.40 -13.29 -18.59
CA ARG A 516 17.32 -14.41 -17.66
C ARG A 516 16.68 -15.61 -18.38
N PHE A 517 17.25 -16.81 -18.20
CA PHE A 517 16.77 -18.08 -18.80
C PHE A 517 16.83 -18.14 -20.32
N HIS A 518 17.39 -17.12 -20.97
CA HIS A 518 17.52 -17.10 -22.40
C HIS A 518 18.66 -18.01 -22.86
N ARG A 519 18.42 -18.78 -23.92
CA ARG A 519 19.37 -19.73 -24.51
C ARG A 519 19.22 -19.73 -26.02
N VAL A 520 20.35 -19.80 -26.72
CA VAL A 520 20.37 -19.98 -28.17
C VAL A 520 19.97 -21.41 -28.50
N GLU A 521 18.82 -21.59 -29.15
CA GLU A 521 18.37 -22.90 -29.64
C GLU A 521 19.32 -23.44 -30.73
N ASN A 522 19.65 -24.73 -30.68
CA ASN A 522 20.54 -25.42 -31.63
C ASN A 522 22.00 -24.92 -31.69
N ALA A 523 22.53 -24.29 -30.63
CA ALA A 523 23.95 -23.97 -30.56
C ALA A 523 24.82 -25.24 -30.54
N ILE A 524 25.69 -25.39 -31.54
CA ILE A 524 26.65 -26.49 -31.64
C ILE A 524 27.72 -26.26 -30.56
N GLY A 525 27.79 -27.13 -29.54
CA GLY A 525 28.76 -27.02 -28.44
C GLY A 525 29.02 -28.37 -27.80
N ARG A 526 29.89 -28.43 -26.77
CA ARG A 526 30.24 -29.69 -26.09
C ARG A 526 29.02 -30.40 -25.47
N THR A 527 27.95 -29.67 -25.14
CA THR A 527 26.64 -30.21 -24.68
C THR A 527 25.47 -29.26 -25.00
N HIS A 528 24.24 -29.82 -25.02
CA HIS A 528 22.97 -29.08 -25.11
C HIS A 528 22.45 -28.55 -23.74
N GLU A 529 23.26 -28.48 -22.69
CA GLU A 529 22.77 -28.25 -21.30
C GLU A 529 23.26 -26.95 -20.66
N GLY A 530 22.37 -26.12 -20.11
CA GLY A 530 22.74 -24.91 -19.34
C GLY A 530 21.52 -24.11 -18.91
N THR A 531 21.56 -23.48 -17.73
CA THR A 531 20.37 -22.92 -17.09
C THR A 531 19.92 -21.54 -17.63
N GLY A 532 20.73 -20.89 -18.47
CA GLY A 532 20.48 -19.51 -18.92
C GLY A 532 20.57 -18.44 -17.81
N ILE A 533 21.01 -18.81 -16.60
CA ILE A 533 21.15 -17.89 -15.44
C ILE A 533 22.55 -17.27 -15.38
N GLY A 534 23.56 -17.97 -15.91
CA GLY A 534 24.98 -17.62 -15.73
C GLY A 534 25.32 -16.20 -16.19
N LEU A 535 24.98 -15.83 -17.42
CA LEU A 535 25.30 -14.51 -17.98
C LEU A 535 24.44 -13.39 -17.38
N SER A 536 23.18 -13.64 -17.04
CA SER A 536 22.33 -12.66 -16.35
C SER A 536 22.86 -12.37 -14.94
N LEU A 537 23.34 -13.40 -14.21
CA LEU A 537 23.99 -13.22 -12.91
C LEU A 537 25.29 -12.42 -13.04
N VAL A 538 26.11 -12.70 -14.07
CA VAL A 538 27.31 -11.91 -14.35
C VAL A 538 26.95 -10.43 -14.57
N SER A 539 25.94 -10.15 -15.37
CA SER A 539 25.48 -8.78 -15.62
C SER A 539 25.05 -8.06 -14.34
N GLU A 540 24.30 -8.72 -13.46
CA GLU A 540 23.87 -8.11 -12.19
C GLU A 540 25.04 -7.90 -11.21
N LEU A 541 25.95 -8.88 -11.10
CA LEU A 541 27.15 -8.74 -10.25
C LEU A 541 28.06 -7.61 -10.73
N VAL A 542 28.21 -7.43 -12.05
CA VAL A 542 28.93 -6.30 -12.65
C VAL A 542 28.23 -4.98 -12.33
N GLY A 543 26.90 -4.94 -12.42
CA GLY A 543 26.10 -3.77 -12.03
C GLY A 543 26.25 -3.39 -10.55
N LEU A 544 26.36 -4.35 -9.64
CA LEU A 544 26.64 -4.10 -8.22
C LEU A 544 28.02 -3.45 -7.99
N HIS A 545 28.99 -3.73 -8.87
CA HIS A 545 30.29 -3.06 -8.89
C HIS A 545 30.25 -1.71 -9.65
N GLY A 546 29.07 -1.20 -10.00
CA GLY A 546 28.92 0.03 -10.77
C GLY A 546 29.43 -0.05 -12.22
N GLY A 547 29.59 -1.26 -12.76
CA GLY A 547 30.13 -1.50 -14.09
C GLY A 547 29.10 -1.88 -15.16
N ASP A 548 29.58 -2.12 -16.38
CA ASP A 548 28.80 -2.64 -17.51
C ASP A 548 29.41 -3.90 -18.15
N ILE A 549 28.57 -4.71 -18.80
CA ILE A 549 28.99 -5.86 -19.60
C ILE A 549 28.40 -5.76 -21.01
N ALA A 550 29.20 -6.13 -22.01
CA ALA A 550 28.81 -6.19 -23.41
C ALA A 550 29.31 -7.49 -24.05
N VAL A 551 28.69 -7.89 -25.16
CA VAL A 551 29.11 -9.04 -25.97
C VAL A 551 29.18 -8.64 -27.44
N GLU A 552 30.28 -9.00 -28.08
CA GLU A 552 30.48 -8.93 -29.52
C GLU A 552 30.69 -10.36 -30.01
N SER A 553 29.99 -10.78 -31.06
CA SER A 553 30.12 -12.14 -31.57
C SER A 553 29.79 -12.23 -33.04
N VAL A 554 30.48 -13.13 -33.74
CA VAL A 554 30.20 -13.47 -35.13
C VAL A 554 30.01 -14.97 -35.21
N PHE A 555 28.82 -15.39 -35.68
CA PHE A 555 28.49 -16.80 -35.84
C PHE A 555 29.54 -17.51 -36.73
N GLY A 556 30.05 -18.63 -36.22
CA GLY A 556 31.13 -19.43 -36.81
C GLY A 556 32.56 -18.93 -36.58
N THR A 557 32.75 -17.78 -35.92
CA THR A 557 34.09 -17.18 -35.70
C THR A 557 34.49 -17.11 -34.22
N GLY A 558 33.51 -16.93 -33.32
CA GLY A 558 33.74 -16.84 -31.87
C GLY A 558 33.06 -15.64 -31.23
N SER A 559 33.22 -15.49 -29.92
CA SER A 559 32.62 -14.40 -29.13
C SER A 559 33.63 -13.70 -28.24
N THR A 560 33.38 -12.43 -27.93
CA THR A 560 34.13 -11.62 -26.97
C THR A 560 33.16 -10.97 -26.00
N PHE A 561 33.26 -11.35 -24.73
CA PHE A 561 32.57 -10.68 -23.63
C PHE A 561 33.49 -9.64 -23.02
N THR A 562 33.01 -8.40 -22.89
CA THR A 562 33.76 -7.25 -22.38
C THR A 562 33.07 -6.68 -21.16
N LEU A 563 33.75 -6.67 -20.02
CA LEU A 563 33.27 -6.13 -18.75
C LEU A 563 34.06 -4.88 -18.42
N ARG A 564 33.40 -3.83 -17.93
CA ARG A 564 34.02 -2.57 -17.51
C ARG A 564 33.68 -2.28 -16.05
N ILE A 565 34.70 -2.13 -15.21
CA ILE A 565 34.55 -1.81 -13.79
C ILE A 565 35.25 -0.48 -13.49
N PRO A 566 34.59 0.50 -12.85
CA PRO A 566 35.23 1.77 -12.50
C PRO A 566 36.35 1.58 -11.47
N LEU A 567 37.40 2.39 -11.58
CA LEU A 567 38.50 2.45 -10.61
C LEU A 567 38.10 3.21 -9.33
N GLY A 568 38.79 2.92 -8.22
CA GLY A 568 38.52 3.53 -6.91
C GLY A 568 37.23 3.04 -6.27
N SER A 569 36.71 3.79 -5.29
CA SER A 569 35.52 3.42 -4.49
C SER A 569 34.40 4.47 -4.48
N SER A 570 34.55 5.58 -5.21
CA SER A 570 33.59 6.70 -5.20
C SER A 570 32.20 6.35 -5.76
N HIS A 571 32.13 5.32 -6.60
CA HIS A 571 30.90 4.81 -7.19
C HIS A 571 30.19 3.77 -6.29
N LEU A 572 30.82 3.34 -5.20
CA LEU A 572 30.33 2.29 -4.30
C LEU A 572 29.67 2.87 -3.05
N PRO A 573 28.69 2.17 -2.44
CA PRO A 573 28.10 2.59 -1.17
C PRO A 573 29.15 2.62 -0.06
N ALA A 574 29.32 3.77 0.61
CA ALA A 574 30.37 3.97 1.62
C ALA A 574 30.31 2.96 2.78
N GLU A 575 29.11 2.46 3.12
CA GLU A 575 28.90 1.47 4.19
C GLU A 575 29.39 0.05 3.84
N GLN A 576 29.64 -0.23 2.55
CA GLN A 576 30.02 -1.55 2.02
C GLN A 576 31.51 -1.62 1.62
N VAL A 577 32.25 -0.52 1.79
CA VAL A 577 33.67 -0.43 1.47
C VAL A 577 34.50 -0.74 2.72
N HIS A 578 35.34 -1.76 2.62
CA HIS A 578 36.16 -2.27 3.71
C HIS A 578 37.66 -2.08 3.42
N GLN A 579 38.46 -2.05 4.50
CA GLN A 579 39.92 -2.02 4.39
C GLN A 579 40.50 -3.39 4.05
N LYS A 580 41.72 -3.38 3.50
CA LYS A 580 42.46 -4.54 3.02
C LYS A 580 42.56 -5.64 4.09
N GLY A 581 42.04 -6.84 3.80
CA GLY A 581 42.18 -8.03 4.68
C GLY A 581 40.88 -8.62 5.21
N PHE A 582 39.71 -8.28 4.66
CA PHE A 582 38.45 -8.95 4.99
C PHE A 582 38.44 -10.37 4.37
N GLN A 583 38.96 -11.35 5.12
CA GLN A 583 38.99 -12.76 4.71
C GLN A 583 37.66 -13.44 5.06
N GLY A 584 36.76 -13.53 4.09
CA GLY A 584 35.72 -14.57 4.07
C GLY A 584 36.35 -15.89 3.61
N LEU A 585 36.13 -16.98 4.36
CA LEU A 585 36.60 -18.33 4.03
C LEU A 585 36.36 -18.69 2.56
N MET A 586 37.42 -18.96 1.80
CA MET A 586 37.36 -19.63 0.48
C MET A 586 37.25 -21.14 0.67
N ILE A 587 36.11 -21.76 0.35
CA ILE A 587 36.03 -23.23 0.16
C ILE A 587 34.99 -23.56 -0.94
N GLY A 588 35.40 -24.29 -1.99
CA GLY A 588 34.53 -25.17 -2.79
C GLY A 588 34.01 -24.72 -4.18
N LEU A 589 34.06 -23.44 -4.55
CA LEU A 589 33.44 -22.98 -5.82
C LEU A 589 34.26 -23.36 -7.07
N ARG A 590 35.59 -23.21 -7.02
CA ARG A 590 36.51 -23.52 -8.14
C ARG A 590 36.42 -24.99 -8.57
N GLU A 591 36.37 -25.88 -7.60
CA GLU A 591 36.36 -27.33 -7.81
C GLU A 591 35.10 -27.79 -8.56
N SER A 592 33.94 -27.15 -8.29
CA SER A 592 32.69 -27.41 -9.01
C SER A 592 32.77 -27.06 -10.50
N PHE A 593 33.34 -25.90 -10.86
CA PHE A 593 33.50 -25.49 -12.26
C PHE A 593 34.52 -26.38 -13.01
N LEU A 594 35.60 -26.79 -12.34
CA LEU A 594 36.62 -27.68 -12.94
C LEU A 594 36.11 -29.12 -13.13
N GLN A 595 35.31 -29.65 -12.19
CA GLN A 595 34.67 -30.97 -12.35
C GLN A 595 33.68 -31.00 -13.52
N GLU A 596 32.92 -29.93 -13.74
CA GLU A 596 32.02 -29.81 -14.89
C GLU A 596 32.80 -29.83 -16.20
N ALA A 597 33.83 -28.98 -16.32
CA ALA A 597 34.67 -28.91 -17.50
C ALA A 597 35.37 -30.26 -17.78
N SER A 598 35.80 -30.98 -16.74
CA SER A 598 36.38 -32.32 -16.86
C SER A 598 35.35 -33.36 -17.32
N GLY A 599 34.10 -33.25 -16.88
CA GLY A 599 33.01 -34.13 -17.26
C GLY A 599 32.61 -34.03 -18.75
N LEU A 600 32.91 -32.91 -19.40
CA LEU A 600 32.66 -32.68 -20.84
C LEU A 600 33.66 -33.43 -21.76
N LEU A 601 34.69 -34.06 -21.20
CA LEU A 601 35.72 -34.79 -21.95
C LEU A 601 35.43 -36.30 -22.09
N GLY A 602 34.39 -36.82 -21.44
CA GLY A 602 34.08 -38.25 -21.42
C GLY A 602 32.62 -38.54 -21.73
N GLU A 603 32.29 -38.67 -23.01
CA GLU A 603 31.24 -39.53 -23.59
C GLU A 603 31.37 -39.53 -25.12
N GLU A 604 31.47 -40.71 -25.72
CA GLU A 604 31.63 -40.94 -27.16
C GLU A 604 30.40 -40.51 -27.98
N TYR A 605 30.68 -39.97 -29.16
CA TYR A 605 29.76 -39.59 -30.22
C TYR A 605 28.81 -40.74 -30.65
N SER A 606 27.50 -40.49 -30.69
CA SER A 606 26.62 -41.11 -31.67
C SER A 606 25.37 -40.27 -31.99
N GLU A 607 25.09 -40.22 -33.29
CA GLU A 607 24.08 -39.42 -33.98
C GLU A 607 22.63 -39.91 -33.75
N ILE A 608 21.67 -38.99 -33.82
CA ILE A 608 20.53 -38.94 -34.78
C ILE A 608 19.51 -37.93 -34.23
N VAL A 609 19.42 -36.75 -34.87
CA VAL A 609 18.19 -35.93 -34.83
C VAL A 609 17.72 -35.74 -36.27
N LYS A 610 16.56 -36.33 -36.57
CA LYS A 610 15.79 -36.09 -37.78
C LYS A 610 15.06 -34.75 -37.66
N GLU A 611 14.99 -34.07 -38.81
CA GLU A 611 14.29 -32.83 -39.09
C GLU A 611 12.87 -32.75 -38.52
N ASN A 612 12.52 -31.56 -38.01
CA ASN A 612 11.23 -30.92 -38.30
C ASN A 612 11.35 -29.40 -38.12
N LYS A 613 10.94 -28.65 -39.16
CA LYS A 613 10.81 -27.18 -39.18
C LYS A 613 9.64 -26.72 -38.31
N PRO A 614 9.68 -25.47 -37.80
CA PRO A 614 8.60 -24.56 -38.17
C PRO A 614 9.04 -23.12 -38.52
N THR A 615 8.50 -22.68 -39.65
CA THR A 615 7.83 -21.39 -39.94
C THR A 615 8.17 -20.11 -39.15
N LYS A 616 8.69 -19.13 -39.89
CA LYS A 616 8.73 -17.69 -39.57
C LYS A 616 7.34 -17.12 -39.35
N ALA A 617 7.20 -16.22 -38.38
CA ALA A 617 6.21 -15.15 -38.41
C ALA A 617 6.84 -13.85 -37.89
N ASP A 618 7.03 -12.90 -38.82
CA ASP A 618 7.16 -11.47 -38.53
C ASP A 618 5.93 -10.97 -37.76
N HIS A 619 6.05 -9.86 -37.02
CA HIS A 619 5.11 -8.71 -36.96
C HIS A 619 5.64 -7.73 -35.90
N VAL A 620 6.26 -6.61 -36.28
CA VAL A 620 5.65 -5.32 -36.68
C VAL A 620 4.78 -4.72 -35.56
N HIS A 621 5.30 -3.62 -34.99
CA HIS A 621 4.66 -2.74 -34.01
C HIS A 621 3.23 -2.32 -34.42
N GLN A 622 2.27 -2.57 -33.53
CA GLN A 622 0.92 -1.96 -33.55
C GLN A 622 0.52 -1.52 -32.13
N PRO A 623 -0.40 -0.55 -31.97
CA PRO A 623 -0.74 0.04 -30.67
C PRO A 623 -1.39 -1.01 -29.74
N GLU A 624 -0.85 -1.18 -28.54
CA GLU A 624 -0.85 -2.49 -27.86
C GLU A 624 -2.09 -2.82 -26.99
N ALA A 625 -2.88 -1.85 -26.51
CA ALA A 625 -3.94 -2.16 -25.52
C ALA A 625 -5.37 -2.19 -26.08
N LYS A 626 -6.08 -3.30 -25.81
CA LYS A 626 -7.49 -3.49 -26.18
C LYS A 626 -8.40 -3.08 -25.01
N VAL A 627 -9.32 -2.15 -25.22
CA VAL A 627 -10.29 -1.70 -24.21
C VAL A 627 -11.71 -2.04 -24.68
N LEU A 628 -12.51 -2.66 -23.82
CA LEU A 628 -13.92 -2.95 -24.10
C LEU A 628 -14.82 -1.97 -23.33
N ILE A 629 -15.61 -1.19 -24.07
CA ILE A 629 -16.64 -0.31 -23.51
C ILE A 629 -17.98 -1.06 -23.58
N VAL A 630 -18.71 -1.12 -22.46
CA VAL A 630 -20.03 -1.73 -22.34
C VAL A 630 -20.97 -0.67 -21.79
N ASP A 631 -21.88 -0.16 -22.62
CA ASP A 631 -22.84 0.88 -22.25
C ASP A 631 -24.04 0.73 -23.17
N ASP A 632 -25.28 0.92 -22.73
CA ASP A 632 -26.48 0.75 -23.56
C ASP A 632 -26.81 2.01 -24.38
N ASN A 633 -26.30 3.17 -23.96
CA ASN A 633 -26.45 4.44 -24.64
C ASN A 633 -25.47 4.60 -25.83
N ASN A 634 -26.02 4.80 -27.03
CA ASN A 634 -25.22 4.91 -28.25
C ASN A 634 -24.29 6.12 -28.29
N ASP A 635 -24.74 7.26 -27.77
CA ASP A 635 -23.98 8.50 -27.78
C ASP A 635 -22.84 8.45 -26.76
N MET A 636 -23.07 7.84 -25.59
CA MET A 636 -22.04 7.61 -24.58
C MET A 636 -20.95 6.66 -25.08
N ARG A 637 -21.34 5.54 -25.72
CA ARG A 637 -20.37 4.64 -26.37
C ARG A 637 -19.54 5.36 -27.43
N ALA A 638 -20.16 6.18 -28.28
CA ALA A 638 -19.46 6.94 -29.33
C ALA A 638 -18.50 7.98 -28.74
N TYR A 639 -18.90 8.65 -27.66
CA TYR A 639 -18.06 9.60 -26.93
C TYR A 639 -16.83 8.93 -26.29
N LEU A 640 -17.04 7.86 -25.52
CA LEU A 640 -15.97 7.09 -24.87
C LEU A 640 -15.01 6.48 -25.89
N LYS A 641 -15.55 5.98 -27.01
CA LYS A 641 -14.75 5.45 -28.11
C LYS A 641 -13.84 6.53 -28.71
N ARG A 642 -14.38 7.69 -29.07
CA ARG A 642 -13.59 8.82 -29.60
C ARG A 642 -12.51 9.30 -28.61
N LEU A 643 -12.78 9.23 -27.31
CA LEU A 643 -11.85 9.64 -26.26
C LEU A 643 -10.68 8.66 -26.08
N LEU A 644 -10.90 7.36 -26.30
CA LEU A 644 -9.92 6.30 -26.04
C LEU A 644 -9.18 5.80 -27.30
N GLU A 645 -9.78 5.93 -28.49
CA GLU A 645 -9.17 5.54 -29.79
C GLU A 645 -7.79 6.14 -30.09
N PRO A 646 -7.41 7.35 -29.62
CA PRO A 646 -6.07 7.88 -29.84
C PRO A 646 -4.94 7.04 -29.21
N GLU A 647 -5.22 6.28 -28.14
CA GLU A 647 -4.23 5.53 -27.36
C GLU A 647 -4.49 4.02 -27.32
N PHE A 648 -5.72 3.58 -27.62
CA PHE A 648 -6.16 2.20 -27.41
C PHE A 648 -6.96 1.64 -28.58
N ASN A 649 -6.93 0.32 -28.74
CA ASN A 649 -7.83 -0.41 -29.63
C ASN A 649 -9.18 -0.61 -28.93
N VAL A 650 -10.17 0.20 -29.29
CA VAL A 650 -11.46 0.26 -28.58
C VAL A 650 -12.51 -0.63 -29.23
N TYR A 651 -13.10 -1.50 -28.42
CA TYR A 651 -14.25 -2.35 -28.75
C TYR A 651 -15.46 -1.88 -27.96
N THR A 652 -16.67 -2.07 -28.51
CA THR A 652 -17.91 -1.61 -27.87
C THR A 652 -18.93 -2.73 -27.79
N ALA A 653 -19.67 -2.81 -26.69
CA ALA A 653 -20.80 -3.70 -26.47
C ALA A 653 -22.02 -2.93 -25.93
N VAL A 654 -23.22 -3.39 -26.26
CA VAL A 654 -24.47 -2.69 -25.94
C VAL A 654 -25.13 -3.12 -24.62
N ASN A 655 -24.68 -4.22 -24.02
CA ASN A 655 -25.08 -4.72 -22.70
C ASN A 655 -24.11 -5.83 -22.23
N GLY A 656 -24.30 -6.36 -21.02
CA GLY A 656 -23.45 -7.41 -20.47
C GLY A 656 -23.45 -8.74 -21.24
N GLU A 657 -24.56 -9.13 -21.88
CA GLU A 657 -24.63 -10.38 -22.66
C GLU A 657 -23.83 -10.27 -23.98
N ASP A 658 -23.97 -9.14 -24.69
CA ASP A 658 -23.15 -8.82 -25.87
C ASP A 658 -21.65 -8.71 -25.50
N ALA A 659 -21.35 -8.15 -24.32
CA ALA A 659 -19.98 -8.12 -23.80
C ALA A 659 -19.44 -9.54 -23.56
N LEU A 660 -20.21 -10.45 -22.95
CA LEU A 660 -19.79 -11.85 -22.75
C LEU A 660 -19.58 -12.61 -24.07
N GLN A 661 -20.45 -12.40 -25.06
CA GLN A 661 -20.26 -12.95 -26.40
C GLN A 661 -18.96 -12.45 -27.02
N LYS A 662 -18.68 -11.15 -26.94
CA LYS A 662 -17.42 -10.57 -27.45
C LYS A 662 -16.19 -11.05 -26.70
N LEU A 663 -16.29 -11.19 -25.38
CA LEU A 663 -15.24 -11.76 -24.55
C LEU A 663 -14.88 -13.20 -24.95
N SER A 664 -15.78 -13.95 -25.61
CA SER A 664 -15.42 -15.27 -26.18
C SER A 664 -14.50 -15.19 -27.41
N THR A 665 -14.51 -14.05 -28.11
CA THR A 665 -13.76 -13.85 -29.36
C THR A 665 -12.43 -13.12 -29.18
N PHE A 666 -12.29 -12.30 -28.13
CA PHE A 666 -11.03 -11.64 -27.79
C PHE A 666 -10.97 -11.28 -26.29
N THR A 667 -9.76 -11.01 -25.79
CA THR A 667 -9.51 -10.60 -24.40
C THR A 667 -9.10 -9.13 -24.33
N PRO A 668 -9.87 -8.24 -23.68
CA PRO A 668 -9.46 -6.87 -23.41
C PRO A 668 -8.49 -6.78 -22.22
N GLU A 669 -7.66 -5.73 -22.18
CA GLU A 669 -6.82 -5.38 -21.04
C GLU A 669 -7.57 -4.57 -19.97
N LEU A 670 -8.72 -4.00 -20.33
CA LEU A 670 -9.61 -3.25 -19.44
C LEU A 670 -11.05 -3.30 -19.96
N ILE A 671 -12.02 -3.40 -19.05
CA ILE A 671 -13.44 -3.25 -19.34
C ILE A 671 -13.95 -1.96 -18.67
N LEU A 672 -14.58 -1.10 -19.44
CA LEU A 672 -15.36 0.03 -18.96
C LEU A 672 -16.83 -0.34 -19.09
N SER A 673 -17.56 -0.48 -17.99
CA SER A 673 -18.96 -0.91 -18.03
C SER A 673 -19.88 0.08 -17.35
N ASP A 674 -21.01 0.43 -17.96
CA ASP A 674 -22.13 0.98 -17.20
C ASP A 674 -22.60 -0.05 -16.17
N ILE A 675 -23.09 0.42 -15.03
CA ILE A 675 -23.72 -0.39 -14.01
C ILE A 675 -25.13 -0.78 -14.46
N MET A 676 -25.90 0.18 -14.98
CA MET A 676 -27.33 0.00 -15.27
C MET A 676 -27.55 -0.17 -16.78
N MET A 677 -27.77 -1.41 -17.22
CA MET A 677 -28.03 -1.72 -18.64
C MET A 677 -29.14 -2.78 -18.76
N PRO A 678 -29.95 -2.76 -19.83
CA PRO A 678 -30.96 -3.78 -20.10
C PRO A 678 -30.33 -5.14 -20.43
N VAL A 679 -31.11 -6.21 -20.29
CA VAL A 679 -30.73 -7.63 -20.51
C VAL A 679 -29.74 -8.17 -19.46
N MET A 680 -28.59 -7.53 -19.31
CA MET A 680 -27.59 -7.87 -18.30
C MET A 680 -26.87 -6.60 -17.84
N ASP A 681 -26.97 -6.34 -16.55
CA ASP A 681 -26.35 -5.21 -15.89
C ASP A 681 -24.83 -5.43 -15.67
N GLY A 682 -24.12 -4.37 -15.32
CA GLY A 682 -22.66 -4.40 -15.13
C GLY A 682 -22.22 -5.29 -13.96
N LYS A 683 -23.05 -5.44 -12.92
CA LYS A 683 -22.74 -6.28 -11.74
C LYS A 683 -22.84 -7.77 -12.09
N ALA A 684 -23.89 -8.16 -12.82
CA ALA A 684 -24.08 -9.51 -13.33
C ALA A 684 -22.99 -9.89 -14.35
N LEU A 685 -22.55 -8.93 -15.18
CA LEU A 685 -21.39 -9.10 -16.06
C LEU A 685 -20.12 -9.36 -15.25
N LEU A 686 -19.82 -8.51 -14.26
CA LEU A 686 -18.64 -8.65 -13.40
C LEU A 686 -18.63 -10.00 -12.67
N LYS A 687 -19.76 -10.39 -12.07
CA LYS A 687 -19.90 -11.69 -11.40
C LYS A 687 -19.58 -12.85 -12.36
N LYS A 688 -20.16 -12.84 -13.57
CA LYS A 688 -19.88 -13.86 -14.59
C LYS A 688 -18.44 -13.84 -15.12
N ILE A 689 -17.76 -12.70 -15.09
CA ILE A 689 -16.33 -12.61 -15.42
C ILE A 689 -15.47 -13.18 -14.29
N ARG A 690 -15.80 -12.87 -13.04
CA ARG A 690 -15.07 -13.36 -11.85
C ARG A 690 -15.26 -14.86 -11.60
N GLU A 691 -16.41 -15.43 -11.98
CA GLU A 691 -16.68 -16.87 -11.95
C GLU A 691 -15.90 -17.67 -13.02
N ARG A 692 -15.28 -17.00 -14.01
CA ARG A 692 -14.47 -17.66 -15.04
C ARG A 692 -12.98 -17.60 -14.69
N GLU A 693 -12.38 -18.77 -14.47
CA GLU A 693 -10.95 -18.91 -14.12
C GLU A 693 -10.01 -18.19 -15.11
N GLU A 694 -10.31 -18.17 -16.41
CA GLU A 694 -9.41 -17.57 -17.41
C GLU A 694 -9.46 -16.03 -17.47
N LYS A 695 -10.47 -15.38 -16.85
CA LYS A 695 -10.78 -13.94 -17.08
C LYS A 695 -11.02 -13.14 -15.80
N HIS A 696 -10.94 -13.77 -14.63
CA HIS A 696 -11.17 -13.11 -13.34
C HIS A 696 -10.20 -11.94 -13.08
N TRP A 697 -9.05 -11.89 -13.75
CA TRP A 697 -7.99 -10.89 -13.58
C TRP A 697 -8.17 -9.63 -14.44
N ILE A 698 -9.13 -9.61 -15.38
CA ILE A 698 -9.34 -8.45 -16.25
C ILE A 698 -9.89 -7.29 -15.41
N PRO A 699 -9.23 -6.12 -15.39
CA PRO A 699 -9.67 -5.00 -14.61
C PRO A 699 -10.96 -4.41 -15.19
N LEU A 700 -11.93 -4.13 -14.34
CA LEU A 700 -13.21 -3.55 -14.71
C LEU A 700 -13.41 -2.23 -13.95
N ILE A 701 -13.72 -1.17 -14.71
CA ILE A 701 -14.09 0.13 -14.18
C ILE A 701 -15.58 0.35 -14.45
N PHE A 702 -16.35 0.60 -13.39
CA PHE A 702 -17.76 0.95 -13.54
C PHE A 702 -17.96 2.43 -13.91
N LEU A 703 -18.91 2.70 -14.79
CA LEU A 703 -19.42 4.03 -15.11
C LEU A 703 -20.82 4.16 -14.52
N SER A 704 -21.01 5.02 -13.52
CA SER A 704 -22.29 5.15 -12.81
C SER A 704 -22.95 6.50 -13.06
N ALA A 705 -24.26 6.56 -13.27
CA ALA A 705 -25.03 7.82 -13.29
C ALA A 705 -25.37 8.35 -11.89
N ARG A 706 -25.09 7.57 -10.83
CA ARG A 706 -25.37 7.93 -9.44
C ARG A 706 -24.09 8.42 -8.76
N ALA A 707 -24.11 9.68 -8.38
CA ALA A 707 -23.32 10.26 -7.31
C ALA A 707 -23.69 9.57 -5.96
N GLY A 708 -22.71 9.12 -5.18
CA GLY A 708 -22.91 8.59 -3.83
C GLY A 708 -22.05 7.38 -3.42
N GLU A 709 -21.68 7.32 -2.14
CA GLU A 709 -20.82 6.28 -1.54
C GLU A 709 -21.44 4.87 -1.55
N GLU A 710 -22.77 4.73 -1.56
CA GLU A 710 -23.45 3.41 -1.66
C GLU A 710 -23.20 2.70 -2.99
N ALA A 711 -23.15 3.43 -4.10
CA ALA A 711 -22.85 2.85 -5.42
C ALA A 711 -21.36 2.55 -5.59
N ARG A 712 -20.49 3.29 -4.88
CA ARG A 712 -19.04 3.08 -4.82
C ARG A 712 -18.67 1.86 -3.97
N ILE A 713 -19.31 1.74 -2.80
CA ILE A 713 -19.25 0.55 -1.94
C ILE A 713 -19.79 -0.65 -2.71
N ASP A 714 -20.99 -0.56 -3.29
CA ASP A 714 -21.58 -1.63 -4.12
C ASP A 714 -20.69 -2.07 -5.31
N GLY A 715 -19.95 -1.14 -5.93
CA GLY A 715 -19.07 -1.44 -7.06
C GLY A 715 -17.76 -2.11 -6.63
N LEU A 716 -17.13 -1.62 -5.55
CA LEU A 716 -15.90 -2.19 -4.99
C LEU A 716 -16.17 -3.51 -4.22
N GLU A 717 -17.28 -3.60 -3.48
CA GLU A 717 -17.75 -4.82 -2.81
C GLU A 717 -18.17 -5.91 -3.82
N ALA A 718 -18.70 -5.52 -4.99
CA ALA A 718 -18.93 -6.45 -6.09
C ALA A 718 -17.63 -6.93 -6.77
N GLY A 719 -16.47 -6.37 -6.41
CA GLY A 719 -15.15 -6.78 -6.90
C GLY A 719 -14.65 -6.06 -8.15
N ALA A 720 -15.12 -4.84 -8.43
CA ALA A 720 -14.58 -3.99 -9.49
C ALA A 720 -13.27 -3.33 -9.06
N ASP A 721 -12.42 -3.01 -10.03
CA ASP A 721 -11.07 -2.48 -9.79
C ASP A 721 -11.07 -0.96 -9.61
N ASP A 722 -12.05 -0.28 -10.21
CA ASP A 722 -12.32 1.14 -9.99
C ASP A 722 -13.77 1.49 -10.40
N TYR A 723 -14.16 2.73 -10.18
CA TYR A 723 -15.44 3.28 -10.62
C TYR A 723 -15.28 4.75 -11.00
N LEU A 724 -16.20 5.26 -11.80
CA LEU A 724 -16.24 6.65 -12.28
C LEU A 724 -17.69 7.13 -12.40
N VAL A 725 -17.99 8.30 -11.86
CA VAL A 725 -19.34 8.88 -11.86
C VAL A 725 -19.54 9.74 -13.12
N LYS A 726 -20.69 9.59 -13.77
CA LYS A 726 -21.17 10.42 -14.89
C LYS A 726 -21.89 11.65 -14.30
N PRO A 727 -21.56 12.89 -14.71
CA PRO A 727 -20.58 13.27 -15.73
C PRO A 727 -19.13 13.27 -15.19
N PHE A 728 -18.20 12.72 -15.98
CA PHE A 728 -16.76 12.68 -15.66
C PHE A 728 -15.95 13.57 -16.60
N SER A 729 -14.78 14.03 -16.14
CA SER A 729 -13.83 14.71 -17.00
C SER A 729 -13.06 13.72 -17.89
N ALA A 730 -12.71 14.14 -19.11
CA ALA A 730 -11.92 13.34 -20.04
C ALA A 730 -10.53 12.95 -19.46
N GLN A 731 -9.92 13.86 -18.70
CA GLN A 731 -8.61 13.66 -18.08
C GLN A 731 -8.66 12.66 -16.93
N GLU A 732 -9.72 12.66 -16.14
CA GLU A 732 -9.93 11.71 -15.04
C GLU A 732 -10.12 10.29 -15.55
N LEU A 733 -10.98 10.09 -16.56
CA LEU A 733 -11.17 8.78 -17.20
C LEU A 733 -9.86 8.24 -17.76
N LEU A 734 -9.15 9.03 -18.58
CA LEU A 734 -7.87 8.63 -19.18
C LEU A 734 -6.83 8.28 -18.11
N SER A 735 -6.78 9.03 -17.01
CA SER A 735 -5.84 8.76 -15.92
C SER A 735 -6.14 7.42 -15.24
N LYS A 736 -7.41 7.12 -14.95
CA LYS A 736 -7.82 5.84 -14.36
C LYS A 736 -7.58 4.65 -15.31
N VAL A 737 -7.94 4.80 -16.58
CA VAL A 737 -7.71 3.78 -17.63
C VAL A 737 -6.22 3.46 -17.77
N ARG A 738 -5.36 4.48 -17.88
CA ARG A 738 -3.89 4.29 -17.96
C ARG A 738 -3.34 3.64 -16.71
N ALA A 739 -3.77 4.07 -15.53
CA ALA A 739 -3.31 3.50 -14.27
C ALA A 739 -3.65 2.01 -14.16
N GLN A 740 -4.89 1.63 -14.47
CA GLN A 740 -5.32 0.23 -14.38
C GLN A 740 -4.66 -0.66 -15.42
N ILE A 741 -4.51 -0.21 -16.67
CA ILE A 741 -3.77 -0.95 -17.70
C ILE A 741 -2.30 -1.13 -17.28
N LYS A 742 -1.66 -0.09 -16.74
CA LYS A 742 -0.25 -0.18 -16.28
C LYS A 742 -0.10 -1.15 -15.11
N ILE A 743 -0.99 -1.10 -14.12
CA ILE A 743 -0.99 -2.02 -12.97
C ILE A 743 -1.19 -3.46 -13.46
N ASN A 744 -2.18 -3.70 -14.32
CA ASN A 744 -2.46 -5.01 -14.87
C ASN A 744 -1.26 -5.56 -15.66
N ARG A 745 -0.63 -4.74 -16.50
CA ARG A 745 0.60 -5.13 -17.24
C ARG A 745 1.75 -5.50 -16.31
N VAL A 746 2.02 -4.71 -15.27
CA VAL A 746 3.09 -5.02 -14.30
C VAL A 746 2.78 -6.32 -13.53
N ARG A 747 1.53 -6.52 -13.12
CA ARG A 747 1.08 -7.74 -12.46
C ARG A 747 1.26 -8.97 -13.36
N LEU A 748 0.69 -8.93 -14.57
CA LEU A 748 0.80 -10.01 -15.54
C LEU A 748 2.24 -10.27 -15.99
N TYR A 749 3.05 -9.22 -16.11
CA TYR A 749 4.48 -9.34 -16.43
C TYR A 749 5.24 -10.08 -15.32
N ASN A 750 5.02 -9.71 -14.06
CA ASN A 750 5.66 -10.35 -12.91
C ASN A 750 5.17 -11.79 -12.70
N GLU A 751 3.87 -12.03 -12.86
CA GLU A 751 3.28 -13.37 -12.81
C GLU A 751 3.84 -14.24 -13.94
N ARG A 752 3.83 -13.78 -15.20
CA ARG A 752 4.42 -14.52 -16.34
C ARG A 752 5.91 -14.82 -16.14
N ARG A 753 6.70 -13.86 -15.65
CA ARG A 753 8.12 -14.09 -15.34
C ARG A 753 8.32 -15.14 -14.25
N MET A 754 7.47 -15.15 -13.22
CA MET A 754 7.52 -16.18 -12.18
C MET A 754 7.15 -17.55 -12.75
N ARG A 755 6.17 -17.62 -13.66
CA ARG A 755 5.77 -18.88 -14.31
C ARG A 755 6.86 -19.48 -15.17
N ASP A 756 7.44 -18.67 -16.04
CA ASP A 756 8.54 -19.09 -16.91
C ASP A 756 9.74 -19.54 -16.06
N PHE A 757 10.01 -18.84 -14.95
CA PHE A 757 11.01 -19.23 -13.97
C PHE A 757 10.71 -20.59 -13.33
N VAL A 758 9.49 -20.80 -12.80
CA VAL A 758 9.11 -22.02 -12.07
C VAL A 758 9.14 -23.22 -13.02
N ALA A 759 8.61 -23.07 -14.23
CA ALA A 759 8.60 -24.12 -15.24
C ALA A 759 10.01 -24.51 -15.68
N VAL A 760 10.87 -23.53 -16.03
CA VAL A 760 12.25 -23.79 -16.44
C VAL A 760 13.07 -24.37 -15.29
N ALA A 761 12.99 -23.80 -14.08
CA ALA A 761 13.71 -24.30 -12.92
C ALA A 761 13.31 -25.74 -12.56
N SER A 762 12.03 -26.08 -12.66
CA SER A 762 11.55 -27.43 -12.34
C SER A 762 11.99 -28.45 -13.38
N HIS A 763 11.96 -28.09 -14.67
CA HIS A 763 12.50 -28.93 -15.74
C HIS A 763 14.01 -29.18 -15.54
N GLU A 764 14.77 -28.12 -15.29
CA GLU A 764 16.22 -28.20 -15.08
C GLU A 764 16.61 -28.93 -13.78
N LEU A 765 15.73 -28.95 -12.76
CA LEU A 765 15.91 -29.77 -11.56
C LEU A 765 15.56 -31.25 -11.81
N LYS A 766 14.54 -31.53 -12.65
CA LYS A 766 14.04 -32.90 -12.91
C LYS A 766 15.03 -33.72 -13.73
N THR A 767 15.70 -33.14 -14.72
CA THR A 767 16.69 -33.82 -15.57
C THR A 767 17.82 -34.52 -14.78
N PRO A 768 18.60 -33.82 -13.93
CA PRO A 768 19.63 -34.48 -13.13
C PRO A 768 19.05 -35.44 -12.09
N LEU A 769 17.85 -35.19 -11.55
CA LEU A 769 17.18 -36.11 -10.62
C LEU A 769 16.81 -37.45 -11.28
N THR A 770 16.32 -37.43 -12.52
CA THR A 770 16.01 -38.65 -13.29
C THR A 770 17.27 -39.45 -13.59
N ALA A 771 18.37 -38.79 -13.97
CA ALA A 771 19.65 -39.45 -14.19
C ALA A 771 20.19 -40.10 -12.90
N LEU A 772 20.16 -39.36 -11.78
CA LEU A 772 20.54 -39.88 -10.47
C LEU A 772 19.70 -41.09 -10.06
N PHE A 773 18.38 -41.06 -10.32
CA PHE A 773 17.49 -42.17 -10.02
C PHE A 773 17.91 -43.44 -10.77
N GLY A 774 18.23 -43.31 -12.06
CA GLY A 774 18.73 -44.41 -12.89
C GLY A 774 20.04 -45.01 -12.36
N TYR A 775 21.03 -44.16 -12.03
CA TYR A 775 22.31 -44.64 -11.50
C TYR A 775 22.16 -45.35 -10.16
N ILE A 776 21.36 -44.82 -9.23
CA ILE A 776 21.17 -45.45 -7.92
C ILE A 776 20.45 -46.80 -8.03
N GLN A 777 19.45 -46.92 -8.92
CA GLN A 777 18.82 -48.21 -9.18
C GLN A 777 19.81 -49.24 -9.73
N LEU A 778 20.74 -48.82 -10.60
CA LEU A 778 21.81 -49.68 -11.10
C LEU A 778 22.78 -50.10 -9.99
N ILE A 779 23.18 -49.19 -9.10
CA ILE A 779 24.01 -49.51 -7.92
C ILE A 779 23.30 -50.54 -7.05
N GLY A 780 22.02 -50.33 -6.70
CA GLY A 780 21.25 -51.24 -5.85
C GLY A 780 21.08 -52.64 -6.45
N LYS A 781 20.82 -52.72 -7.76
CA LYS A 781 20.67 -54.00 -8.47
C LYS A 781 21.98 -54.78 -8.56
N LYS A 782 23.10 -54.11 -8.82
CA LYS A 782 24.42 -54.74 -8.87
C LYS A 782 24.95 -55.08 -7.47
N SER A 783 24.72 -54.25 -6.45
CA SER A 783 25.12 -54.56 -5.07
C SER A 783 24.45 -55.81 -4.52
N ALA A 784 23.19 -56.08 -4.91
CA ALA A 784 22.50 -57.32 -4.59
C ALA A 784 23.17 -58.56 -5.23
N THR A 785 23.93 -58.37 -6.32
CA THR A 785 24.66 -59.44 -7.02
C THR A 785 26.03 -59.70 -6.40
N ILE A 786 26.68 -58.67 -5.85
CA ILE A 786 28.03 -58.74 -5.25
C ILE A 786 27.98 -59.02 -3.74
N ASN A 787 26.78 -58.98 -3.13
CA ASN A 787 26.51 -59.24 -1.71
C ASN A 787 27.33 -58.36 -0.75
N GLU A 788 27.48 -57.08 -1.11
CA GLU A 788 28.14 -56.04 -0.31
C GLU A 788 27.07 -55.17 0.40
N PRO A 789 26.76 -55.43 1.68
CA PRO A 789 25.64 -54.78 2.37
C PRO A 789 25.84 -53.27 2.54
N LEU A 790 27.10 -52.83 2.56
CA LEU A 790 27.48 -51.43 2.75
C LEU A 790 27.13 -50.59 1.51
N ILE A 791 27.35 -51.12 0.30
CA ILE A 791 26.98 -50.49 -0.97
C ILE A 791 25.46 -50.46 -1.11
N ALA A 792 24.79 -51.58 -0.79
CA ALA A 792 23.32 -51.66 -0.88
C ALA A 792 22.63 -50.64 0.03
N ASN A 793 23.09 -50.50 1.28
CA ASN A 793 22.53 -49.56 2.24
C ASN A 793 22.82 -48.09 1.85
N ALA A 794 24.00 -47.81 1.31
CA ALA A 794 24.32 -46.47 0.79
C ALA A 794 23.46 -46.11 -0.44
N ALA A 795 23.25 -47.04 -1.37
CA ALA A 795 22.37 -46.85 -2.52
C ALA A 795 20.91 -46.63 -2.11
N GLU A 796 20.40 -47.40 -1.15
CA GLU A 796 19.04 -47.26 -0.62
C GLU A 796 18.82 -45.88 0.03
N ARG A 797 19.77 -45.44 0.88
CA ARG A 797 19.70 -44.13 1.54
C ARG A 797 19.79 -42.98 0.55
N ALA A 798 20.65 -43.08 -0.45
CA ALA A 798 20.78 -42.06 -1.49
C ALA A 798 19.53 -42.05 -2.39
N GLY A 799 18.94 -43.21 -2.70
CA GLY A 799 17.67 -43.34 -3.42
C GLY A 799 16.51 -42.67 -2.69
N TYR A 800 16.43 -42.83 -1.37
CA TYR A 800 15.44 -42.13 -0.54
C TYR A 800 15.56 -40.60 -0.65
N GLN A 801 16.77 -40.04 -0.68
CA GLN A 801 16.96 -38.60 -0.84
C GLN A 801 16.53 -38.10 -2.23
N ILE A 802 16.78 -38.88 -3.30
CA ILE A 802 16.32 -38.54 -4.67
C ILE A 802 14.80 -38.49 -4.72
N THR A 803 14.12 -39.54 -4.25
CA THR A 803 12.65 -39.60 -4.28
C THR A 803 12.03 -38.44 -3.50
N ARG A 804 12.64 -38.06 -2.38
CA ARG A 804 12.23 -36.89 -1.60
C ARG A 804 12.39 -35.58 -2.39
N MET A 805 13.50 -35.41 -3.11
CA MET A 805 13.73 -34.22 -3.94
C MET A 805 12.81 -34.18 -5.18
N ALA A 806 12.53 -35.32 -5.80
CA ALA A 806 11.60 -35.40 -6.93
C ALA A 806 10.19 -34.98 -6.53
N ARG A 807 9.66 -35.54 -5.41
CA ARG A 807 8.36 -35.15 -4.86
C ARG A 807 8.28 -33.66 -4.55
N MET A 808 9.36 -33.10 -4.03
CA MET A 808 9.45 -31.67 -3.72
C MET A 808 9.38 -30.77 -4.96
N VAL A 809 9.97 -31.20 -6.08
CA VAL A 809 9.85 -30.50 -7.38
C VAL A 809 8.42 -30.61 -7.91
N ASP A 810 7.81 -31.78 -7.82
CA ASP A 810 6.44 -32.00 -8.31
C ASP A 810 5.41 -31.22 -7.45
N ASP A 811 5.53 -31.22 -6.12
CA ASP A 811 4.70 -30.40 -5.21
C ASP A 811 4.83 -28.91 -5.52
N PHE A 812 6.03 -28.45 -5.86
CA PHE A 812 6.30 -27.07 -6.24
C PHE A 812 5.63 -26.69 -7.57
N LEU A 813 5.73 -27.56 -8.57
CA LEU A 813 5.03 -27.42 -9.84
C LEU A 813 3.52 -27.40 -9.67
N ASP A 814 2.97 -28.27 -8.83
CA ASP A 814 1.54 -28.33 -8.55
C ASP A 814 1.05 -27.02 -7.92
N VAL A 815 1.79 -26.46 -6.95
CA VAL A 815 1.45 -25.15 -6.37
C VAL A 815 1.48 -24.02 -7.39
N SER A 816 2.45 -24.02 -8.32
CA SER A 816 2.46 -23.03 -9.40
C SER A 816 1.27 -23.19 -10.33
N LYS A 817 0.98 -24.43 -10.76
CA LYS A 817 -0.18 -24.72 -11.64
C LYS A 817 -1.51 -24.35 -10.97
N LEU A 818 -1.60 -24.49 -9.64
CA LEU A 818 -2.76 -24.12 -8.84
C LEU A 818 -2.98 -22.61 -8.78
N ASP A 819 -1.93 -21.83 -8.55
CA ASP A 819 -1.97 -20.36 -8.57
C ASP A 819 -2.47 -19.81 -9.93
N GLU A 820 -2.36 -20.60 -10.99
CA GLU A 820 -2.70 -20.23 -12.38
C GLU A 820 -4.04 -20.81 -12.87
N GLY A 821 -4.72 -21.62 -12.06
CA GLY A 821 -5.93 -22.34 -12.50
C GLY A 821 -5.68 -23.44 -13.54
N MET A 822 -4.42 -23.76 -13.87
CA MET A 822 -4.05 -24.70 -14.93
C MET A 822 -3.87 -26.15 -14.45
N LEU A 823 -4.18 -26.45 -13.18
CA LEU A 823 -4.17 -27.83 -12.69
C LEU A 823 -5.32 -28.63 -13.32
N HIS A 824 -5.04 -29.31 -14.43
CA HIS A 824 -5.96 -30.25 -15.04
C HIS A 824 -6.13 -31.48 -14.15
N LEU A 825 -7.36 -31.69 -13.66
CA LEU A 825 -7.73 -32.89 -12.91
C LEU A 825 -8.21 -33.99 -13.86
N ASN A 826 -7.63 -35.17 -13.73
CA ASN A 826 -8.05 -36.35 -14.45
C ASN A 826 -9.19 -37.05 -13.69
N TRP A 827 -10.43 -36.69 -14.00
CA TRP A 827 -11.61 -37.19 -13.28
C TRP A 827 -11.91 -38.66 -13.62
N GLU A 828 -11.86 -39.52 -12.61
CA GLU A 828 -12.29 -40.91 -12.68
C GLU A 828 -13.12 -41.31 -11.44
N GLN A 829 -13.77 -42.47 -11.50
CA GLN A 829 -14.50 -43.06 -10.38
C GLN A 829 -13.67 -44.22 -9.83
N PHE A 830 -13.42 -44.22 -8.52
CA PHE A 830 -12.57 -45.21 -7.87
C PHE A 830 -13.00 -45.47 -6.41
N ASP A 831 -12.58 -46.61 -5.86
CA ASP A 831 -12.77 -46.95 -4.44
C ASP A 831 -11.70 -46.25 -3.57
N ILE A 832 -12.14 -45.36 -2.70
CA ILE A 832 -11.25 -44.64 -1.77
C ILE A 832 -10.68 -45.57 -0.69
N ASP A 833 -11.38 -46.65 -0.33
CA ASP A 833 -10.87 -47.66 0.61
C ASP A 833 -9.68 -48.42 0.00
N GLU A 834 -9.78 -48.78 -1.29
CA GLU A 834 -8.69 -49.42 -2.04
C GLU A 834 -7.48 -48.50 -2.15
N LEU A 835 -7.68 -47.25 -2.58
CA LEU A 835 -6.61 -46.26 -2.70
C LEU A 835 -5.90 -46.02 -1.35
N ALA A 836 -6.66 -45.82 -0.27
CA ALA A 836 -6.08 -45.58 1.05
C ALA A 836 -5.30 -46.78 1.59
N LYS A 837 -5.74 -48.02 1.30
CA LYS A 837 -5.00 -49.25 1.64
C LYS A 837 -3.71 -49.39 0.84
N GLU A 838 -3.74 -49.11 -0.46
CA GLU A 838 -2.56 -49.14 -1.33
C GLU A 838 -1.48 -48.18 -0.81
N ILE A 839 -1.86 -46.93 -0.51
CA ILE A 839 -0.94 -45.91 -0.03
C ILE A 839 -0.42 -46.25 1.37
N ALA A 840 -1.27 -46.76 2.25
CA ALA A 840 -0.85 -47.22 3.58
C ALA A 840 0.24 -48.31 3.46
N ALA A 841 0.07 -49.26 2.54
CA ALA A 841 1.06 -50.32 2.29
C ALA A 841 2.39 -49.76 1.75
N GLU A 842 2.33 -48.79 0.84
CA GLU A 842 3.51 -48.11 0.29
C GLU A 842 4.28 -47.33 1.36
N VAL A 843 3.57 -46.56 2.19
CA VAL A 843 4.19 -45.80 3.30
C VAL A 843 4.75 -46.75 4.36
N GLN A 844 4.06 -47.85 4.67
CA GLN A 844 4.53 -48.88 5.60
C GLN A 844 5.85 -49.53 5.15
N PHE A 845 6.04 -49.73 3.85
CA PHE A 845 7.29 -50.27 3.28
C PHE A 845 8.46 -49.30 3.46
N THR A 846 8.22 -48.00 3.30
CA THR A 846 9.25 -46.96 3.43
C THR A 846 9.50 -46.51 4.87
N SER A 847 8.58 -46.82 5.80
CA SER A 847 8.63 -46.41 7.20
C SER A 847 8.43 -47.60 8.16
N PRO A 848 9.35 -48.59 8.19
CA PRO A 848 9.17 -49.83 8.96
C PRO A 848 9.17 -49.62 10.49
N SER A 849 9.57 -48.44 10.97
CA SER A 849 9.54 -48.09 12.40
C SER A 849 8.14 -47.80 12.93
N HIS A 850 7.16 -47.60 12.06
CA HIS A 850 5.77 -47.34 12.43
C HIS A 850 4.86 -48.49 11.98
N ILE A 851 3.72 -48.66 12.64
CA ILE A 851 2.65 -49.61 12.38
C ILE A 851 1.44 -48.79 11.96
N LEU A 852 1.09 -48.87 10.67
CA LEU A 852 -0.07 -48.20 10.09
C LEU A 852 -1.30 -49.11 10.24
N HIS A 853 -2.27 -48.68 11.03
CA HIS A 853 -3.53 -49.39 11.23
C HIS A 853 -4.64 -48.79 10.36
N PHE A 854 -5.05 -49.52 9.33
CA PHE A 854 -6.16 -49.12 8.46
C PHE A 854 -7.50 -49.62 9.01
N THR A 855 -8.49 -48.73 9.03
CA THR A 855 -9.86 -48.97 9.47
C THR A 855 -10.81 -48.40 8.43
N GLY A 856 -11.61 -49.25 7.79
CA GLY A 856 -12.50 -48.91 6.69
C GLY A 856 -13.11 -50.18 6.10
N GLY A 857 -13.72 -50.11 4.92
CA GLY A 857 -14.27 -51.27 4.22
C GLY A 857 -15.70 -51.14 3.70
N ASP A 858 -16.19 -49.92 3.49
CA ASP A 858 -17.53 -49.68 2.96
C ASP A 858 -17.57 -49.59 1.42
N ASN A 859 -16.43 -49.77 0.74
CA ASN A 859 -16.27 -49.70 -0.73
C ASN A 859 -16.85 -48.38 -1.27
N LEU A 860 -16.36 -47.28 -0.70
CA LEU A 860 -16.89 -45.95 -0.96
C LEU A 860 -16.38 -45.43 -2.31
N GLN A 861 -17.27 -45.43 -3.30
CA GLN A 861 -17.00 -44.86 -4.61
C GLN A 861 -16.99 -43.34 -4.54
N VAL A 862 -15.88 -42.73 -4.95
CA VAL A 862 -15.73 -41.28 -5.09
C VAL A 862 -15.41 -40.94 -6.53
N ARG A 863 -15.76 -39.73 -6.96
CA ARG A 863 -15.39 -39.19 -8.27
C ARG A 863 -14.32 -38.11 -8.09
N GLY A 864 -13.15 -38.30 -8.69
CA GLY A 864 -12.03 -37.39 -8.52
C GLY A 864 -10.80 -37.81 -9.31
N ASP A 865 -9.72 -37.04 -9.17
CA ASP A 865 -8.40 -37.41 -9.65
C ASP A 865 -7.73 -38.34 -8.62
N ARG A 866 -7.66 -39.63 -8.94
CA ARG A 866 -7.10 -40.66 -8.05
C ARG A 866 -5.64 -40.41 -7.69
N GLU A 867 -4.85 -39.89 -8.63
CA GLU A 867 -3.43 -39.58 -8.40
C GLU A 867 -3.29 -38.42 -7.40
N LYS A 868 -4.04 -37.33 -7.62
CA LYS A 868 -4.02 -36.16 -6.72
C LYS A 868 -4.61 -36.44 -5.35
N ILE A 869 -5.69 -37.21 -5.26
CA ILE A 869 -6.24 -37.64 -3.97
C ILE A 869 -5.25 -38.57 -3.25
N GLY A 870 -4.56 -39.43 -3.99
CA GLY A 870 -3.50 -40.26 -3.44
C GLY A 870 -2.32 -39.44 -2.89
N GLN A 871 -1.96 -38.34 -3.55
CA GLN A 871 -0.96 -37.38 -3.06
C GLN A 871 -1.36 -36.77 -1.72
N VAL A 872 -2.64 -36.44 -1.50
CA VAL A 872 -3.16 -35.93 -0.22
C VAL A 872 -2.95 -36.95 0.90
N ILE A 873 -3.39 -38.19 0.70
CA ILE A 873 -3.26 -39.27 1.69
C ILE A 873 -1.79 -39.54 2.01
N THR A 874 -0.95 -39.61 0.99
CA THR A 874 0.51 -39.79 1.14
C THR A 874 1.14 -38.67 1.97
N ASN A 875 0.82 -37.41 1.68
CA ASN A 875 1.38 -36.26 2.38
C ASN A 875 0.95 -36.20 3.85
N LEU A 876 -0.31 -36.50 4.15
CA LEU A 876 -0.81 -36.58 5.52
C LEU A 876 -0.16 -37.74 6.30
N LEU A 877 0.03 -38.90 5.68
CA LEU A 877 0.70 -40.05 6.30
C LEU A 877 2.18 -39.82 6.57
N ILE A 878 2.91 -39.23 5.62
CA ILE A 878 4.32 -38.88 5.80
C ILE A 878 4.47 -37.87 6.94
N ASN A 879 3.55 -36.90 7.06
CA ASN A 879 3.54 -35.98 8.19
C ASN A 879 3.28 -36.71 9.51
N ALA A 880 2.32 -37.63 9.56
CA ALA A 880 2.04 -38.43 10.75
C ALA A 880 3.29 -39.22 11.22
N VAL A 881 3.97 -39.92 10.31
CA VAL A 881 5.23 -40.64 10.60
C VAL A 881 6.31 -39.69 11.09
N LYS A 882 6.45 -38.54 10.42
CA LYS A 882 7.50 -37.57 10.73
C LYS A 882 7.33 -36.96 12.11
N TYR A 883 6.11 -36.62 12.51
CA TYR A 883 5.85 -35.90 13.77
C TYR A 883 5.55 -36.81 14.97
N ALA A 884 5.55 -38.13 14.78
CA ALA A 884 5.37 -39.14 15.82
C ALA A 884 6.58 -40.10 15.99
N PRO A 885 7.84 -39.62 16.05
CA PRO A 885 9.03 -40.47 16.04
C PRO A 885 9.12 -41.47 17.22
N GLU A 886 8.48 -41.15 18.36
CA GLU A 886 8.47 -41.98 19.58
C GLU A 886 7.18 -42.79 19.74
N ALA A 887 6.20 -42.60 18.86
CA ALA A 887 4.91 -43.26 18.92
C ALA A 887 4.70 -44.06 17.62
N PRO A 888 5.00 -45.36 17.61
CA PRO A 888 5.04 -46.14 16.38
C PRO A 888 3.67 -46.38 15.76
N LYS A 889 2.56 -45.97 16.38
CA LYS A 889 1.20 -46.23 15.87
C LYS A 889 0.69 -45.05 15.06
N ILE A 890 0.17 -45.31 13.87
CA ILE A 890 -0.58 -44.33 13.05
C ILE A 890 -1.90 -44.99 12.63
N GLU A 891 -3.01 -44.27 12.75
CA GLU A 891 -4.33 -44.78 12.36
C GLU A 891 -4.82 -44.09 11.10
N ILE A 892 -5.39 -44.87 10.18
CA ILE A 892 -6.07 -44.40 8.98
C ILE A 892 -7.51 -44.87 9.09
N ALA A 893 -8.45 -43.95 9.00
CA ALA A 893 -9.87 -44.21 9.06
C ALA A 893 -10.55 -43.70 7.80
N VAL A 894 -11.25 -44.57 7.08
CA VAL A 894 -12.14 -44.21 5.98
C VAL A 894 -13.56 -44.53 6.44
N ASN A 895 -14.39 -43.48 6.57
CA ASN A 895 -15.77 -43.58 7.04
C ASN A 895 -16.72 -42.90 6.06
N LYS A 896 -18.01 -43.22 6.15
CA LYS A 896 -19.08 -42.52 5.44
C LYS A 896 -19.85 -41.57 6.35
N ASN A 897 -20.04 -40.33 5.91
CA ASN A 897 -21.08 -39.42 6.40
C ASN A 897 -22.19 -39.29 5.32
N GLU A 898 -23.39 -38.81 5.65
CA GLU A 898 -24.64 -38.89 4.85
C GLU A 898 -24.46 -38.80 3.31
N LYS A 899 -23.58 -37.92 2.80
CA LYS A 899 -23.23 -37.82 1.36
C LYS A 899 -21.73 -37.76 1.03
N GLN A 900 -20.83 -38.02 1.99
CA GLN A 900 -19.39 -37.79 1.82
C GLN A 900 -18.55 -38.94 2.40
N ALA A 901 -17.43 -39.25 1.76
CA ALA A 901 -16.37 -40.05 2.34
C ALA A 901 -15.52 -39.15 3.26
N VAL A 902 -15.21 -39.65 4.46
CA VAL A 902 -14.38 -38.98 5.47
C VAL A 902 -13.12 -39.79 5.66
N ILE A 903 -11.98 -39.19 5.37
CA ILE A 903 -10.66 -39.82 5.48
C ILE A 903 -9.92 -39.11 6.60
N GLY A 904 -9.59 -39.84 7.66
CA GLY A 904 -8.87 -39.35 8.84
C GLY A 904 -7.55 -40.07 9.02
N ILE A 905 -6.48 -39.32 9.28
CA ILE A 905 -5.14 -39.84 9.58
C ILE A 905 -4.74 -39.29 10.95
N ARG A 906 -4.54 -40.19 11.91
CA ARG A 906 -4.21 -39.88 13.29
C ARG A 906 -2.80 -40.32 13.65
N ASP A 907 -2.04 -39.37 14.17
CA ASP A 907 -0.76 -39.59 14.83
C ASP A 907 -0.87 -39.41 16.35
N TYR A 908 0.13 -39.91 17.08
CA TYR A 908 0.28 -39.73 18.53
C TYR A 908 1.57 -39.00 18.87
N GLY A 909 1.90 -38.00 18.04
CA GLY A 909 3.13 -37.24 18.12
C GLY A 909 3.01 -35.96 18.95
N ILE A 910 3.80 -34.96 18.56
CA ILE A 910 3.98 -33.70 19.32
C ILE A 910 2.74 -32.81 19.40
N GLY A 911 1.75 -33.00 18.52
CA GLY A 911 0.56 -32.15 18.43
C GLY A 911 0.82 -30.68 18.02
N ILE A 912 -0.26 -29.90 17.89
CA ILE A 912 -0.27 -28.54 17.35
C ILE A 912 -1.07 -27.63 18.29
N LYS A 913 -0.52 -26.44 18.62
CA LYS A 913 -1.19 -25.47 19.48
C LYS A 913 -2.49 -24.97 18.83
N LYS A 914 -3.50 -24.67 19.65
CA LYS A 914 -4.83 -24.23 19.18
C LYS A 914 -4.78 -22.98 18.30
N GLU A 915 -3.90 -22.04 18.62
CA GLU A 915 -3.68 -20.81 17.85
C GLU A 915 -3.12 -21.08 16.44
N ASP A 916 -2.28 -22.11 16.32
CA ASP A 916 -1.62 -22.48 15.06
C ASP A 916 -2.53 -23.27 14.11
N GLN A 917 -3.52 -24.00 14.64
CA GLN A 917 -4.40 -24.89 13.86
C GLN A 917 -5.18 -24.15 12.76
N ILE A 918 -5.52 -22.88 12.96
CA ILE A 918 -6.23 -22.05 11.97
C ILE A 918 -5.31 -21.63 10.81
N HIS A 919 -4.00 -21.88 10.93
CA HIS A 919 -3.00 -21.40 10.00
C HIS A 919 -2.21 -22.53 9.32
N VAL A 920 -2.32 -23.78 9.76
CA VAL A 920 -1.52 -24.90 9.20
C VAL A 920 -1.78 -25.18 7.72
N PHE A 921 -2.94 -24.79 7.19
CA PHE A 921 -3.28 -24.89 5.77
C PHE A 921 -2.94 -23.61 4.98
N LYS A 922 -2.40 -22.56 5.62
CA LYS A 922 -1.94 -21.36 4.92
C LYS A 922 -0.60 -21.62 4.24
N ARG A 923 -0.43 -21.04 3.06
CA ARG A 923 0.79 -21.11 2.26
C ARG A 923 2.02 -20.66 3.05
N PHE A 924 3.08 -21.48 3.04
CA PHE A 924 4.37 -21.24 3.74
C PHE A 924 4.27 -21.12 5.27
N TYR A 925 3.14 -21.45 5.87
CA TYR A 925 2.99 -21.40 7.33
C TYR A 925 3.75 -22.55 7.99
N ARG A 926 4.43 -22.23 9.11
CA ARG A 926 5.17 -23.19 9.93
C ARG A 926 5.02 -22.83 11.41
N THR A 927 4.83 -23.84 12.24
CA THR A 927 4.75 -23.67 13.70
C THR A 927 6.14 -23.60 14.32
N GLU A 928 6.35 -22.71 15.30
CA GLU A 928 7.64 -22.55 16.00
C GLU A 928 8.07 -23.82 16.74
N SER A 929 7.10 -24.64 17.15
CA SER A 929 7.30 -25.96 17.79
C SER A 929 8.12 -26.93 16.93
N ALA A 930 8.14 -26.76 15.60
CA ALA A 930 8.86 -27.62 14.66
C ALA A 930 10.37 -27.30 14.51
N ASN A 931 10.89 -26.30 15.24
CA ASN A 931 12.29 -25.87 15.12
C ASN A 931 13.33 -26.88 15.68
N LYS A 932 12.92 -27.89 16.44
CA LYS A 932 13.81 -28.96 16.93
C LYS A 932 13.71 -30.21 16.04
N GLY A 933 14.29 -30.15 14.83
CA GLY A 933 14.66 -31.34 14.06
C GLY A 933 13.81 -31.70 12.82
N PHE A 934 12.60 -31.14 12.65
CA PHE A 934 11.68 -31.55 11.58
C PHE A 934 11.53 -30.47 10.49
N ARG A 935 12.36 -30.56 9.44
CA ARG A 935 12.42 -29.60 8.31
C ARG A 935 11.41 -29.94 7.18
N GLY A 936 10.75 -28.94 6.61
CA GLY A 936 9.74 -29.05 5.54
C GLY A 936 9.19 -27.69 5.09
N PHE A 937 8.63 -27.62 3.88
CA PHE A 937 8.28 -26.35 3.18
C PHE A 937 7.10 -25.54 3.70
N GLY A 938 6.19 -26.15 4.48
CA GLY A 938 4.90 -25.51 4.79
C GLY A 938 3.98 -25.38 3.56
N VAL A 939 4.24 -26.16 2.51
CA VAL A 939 3.47 -26.18 1.25
C VAL A 939 2.59 -27.43 1.14
N GLY A 940 3.02 -28.57 1.70
CA GLY A 940 2.30 -29.84 1.57
C GLY A 940 0.86 -29.81 2.10
N LEU A 941 0.62 -29.23 3.29
CA LEU A 941 -0.75 -29.12 3.84
C LEU A 941 -1.60 -28.11 3.06
N TYR A 942 -1.01 -27.01 2.60
CA TYR A 942 -1.69 -26.05 1.72
C TYR A 942 -2.12 -26.71 0.39
N LEU A 943 -1.22 -27.48 -0.24
CA LEU A 943 -1.50 -28.26 -1.44
C LEU A 943 -2.61 -29.30 -1.19
N CYS A 944 -2.59 -29.98 -0.04
CA CYS A 944 -3.65 -30.90 0.34
C CYS A 944 -5.01 -30.20 0.40
N ALA A 945 -5.07 -29.02 1.03
CA ALA A 945 -6.31 -28.24 1.11
C ALA A 945 -6.82 -27.83 -0.27
N GLU A 946 -5.94 -27.36 -1.15
CA GLU A 946 -6.32 -26.90 -2.47
C GLU A 946 -6.77 -28.05 -3.38
N ILE A 947 -6.08 -29.19 -3.35
CA ILE A 947 -6.50 -30.41 -4.06
C ILE A 947 -7.90 -30.83 -3.57
N VAL A 948 -8.11 -30.94 -2.26
CA VAL A 948 -9.39 -31.36 -1.68
C VAL A 948 -10.52 -30.39 -2.06
N ASN A 949 -10.28 -29.08 -1.99
CA ASN A 949 -11.27 -28.05 -2.35
C ASN A 949 -11.68 -28.15 -3.83
N ARG A 950 -10.75 -28.38 -4.75
CA ARG A 950 -11.06 -28.56 -6.18
C ARG A 950 -11.84 -29.84 -6.49
N HIS A 951 -11.81 -30.81 -5.57
CA HIS A 951 -12.65 -32.00 -5.61
C HIS A 951 -14.01 -31.81 -4.92
N GLY A 952 -14.38 -30.58 -4.56
CA GLY A 952 -15.63 -30.27 -3.85
C GLY A 952 -15.63 -30.72 -2.39
N GLY A 953 -14.45 -30.99 -1.84
CA GLY A 953 -14.23 -31.44 -0.48
C GLY A 953 -13.84 -30.33 0.49
N THR A 954 -13.61 -30.69 1.75
CA THR A 954 -13.03 -29.81 2.78
C THR A 954 -11.97 -30.56 3.58
N ILE A 955 -10.98 -29.86 4.15
CA ILE A 955 -9.91 -30.44 4.98
C ILE A 955 -9.84 -29.73 6.34
N GLY A 956 -9.45 -30.47 7.38
CA GLY A 956 -9.34 -29.95 8.75
C GLY A 956 -8.29 -30.69 9.58
N VAL A 957 -8.04 -30.16 10.78
CA VAL A 957 -7.17 -30.77 11.78
C VAL A 957 -7.78 -30.62 13.17
N GLU A 958 -7.69 -31.69 13.95
CA GLU A 958 -7.93 -31.70 15.39
C GLU A 958 -6.62 -32.12 16.06
N SER A 959 -6.09 -31.31 16.96
CA SER A 959 -4.79 -31.59 17.56
C SER A 959 -4.70 -31.10 19.00
N GLU A 960 -4.00 -31.86 19.83
CA GLU A 960 -3.69 -31.52 21.21
C GLU A 960 -2.17 -31.64 21.43
N PRO A 961 -1.50 -30.59 21.96
CA PRO A 961 -0.06 -30.64 22.22
C PRO A 961 0.32 -31.84 23.09
N MET A 962 1.36 -32.58 22.68
CA MET A 962 1.88 -33.79 23.31
C MET A 962 0.93 -35.01 23.35
N VAL A 963 -0.22 -34.94 22.69
CA VAL A 963 -1.18 -36.05 22.57
C VAL A 963 -1.22 -36.60 21.14
N GLY A 964 -1.11 -35.72 20.14
CA GLY A 964 -1.09 -36.08 18.72
C GLY A 964 -2.04 -35.22 17.89
N SER A 965 -2.14 -35.53 16.59
CA SER A 965 -3.03 -34.82 15.66
C SER A 965 -3.86 -35.81 14.85
N THR A 966 -5.08 -35.40 14.49
CA THR A 966 -5.92 -36.05 13.50
C THR A 966 -6.17 -35.07 12.38
N PHE A 967 -5.57 -35.33 11.23
CA PHE A 967 -5.90 -34.60 9.99
C PHE A 967 -7.01 -35.35 9.28
N TYR A 968 -8.01 -34.63 8.78
CA TYR A 968 -9.13 -35.26 8.07
C TYR A 968 -9.55 -34.45 6.87
N PHE A 969 -10.10 -35.12 5.86
CA PHE A 969 -10.73 -34.47 4.72
C PHE A 969 -11.98 -35.20 4.26
N PHE A 970 -12.86 -34.46 3.60
CA PHE A 970 -14.14 -34.91 3.08
C PHE A 970 -14.09 -34.91 1.56
N LEU A 971 -14.61 -35.97 0.94
CA LEU A 971 -14.85 -36.03 -0.50
C LEU A 971 -16.32 -36.35 -0.79
N PRO A 972 -16.95 -35.73 -1.80
CA PRO A 972 -18.27 -36.14 -2.26
C PRO A 972 -18.25 -37.60 -2.72
N LEU A 973 -19.26 -38.37 -2.31
CA LEU A 973 -19.48 -39.71 -2.89
C LEU A 973 -19.93 -39.57 -4.34
N ALA A 974 -19.56 -40.53 -5.18
CA ALA A 974 -20.10 -40.62 -6.53
C ALA A 974 -21.58 -41.06 -6.43
N ASP A 975 -22.48 -40.25 -7.00
CA ASP A 975 -23.90 -40.60 -7.16
C ASP A 975 -24.10 -41.79 -8.11
#